data_AF-A0A949ZT16-F1
#
_entry.id   AF-A0A949ZT16-F1
#
_cell.length_a   1.000
_cell.length_b   1.000
_cell.length_c   1.000
_cell.angle_alpha   90.00
_cell.angle_beta   90.00
_cell.angle_gamma   90.00
#
_symmetry.space_group_name_H-M   'P 1'
#
loop_
_entity.id
_entity.type
_entity.pdbx_description
1 polymer ?
#
loop_
_entity_poly.entity_id
_entity_poly.type
_entity_poly.pdbx_seq_one_letter_code
_entity_poly.pdbx_strand_id
1 'polypeptide(L)'
;MTIPFASSREHLVHALYEAAELEHNLMCTYLYAAFSLKRGQAEGLGPEEADAVERWRRSIIQVAIEEMAHLTAVWNITAALGGAPRFGRMNFPLDPGYLPAGIVVKLAPFNAQTLQHFIFLERPQGSDEPEGQGFAPERKFVRGHPSARLTPMGIDYETVGEFYEALKQGLAEFSARVGEERAFAGDPERQVAGASLGLTQVKPVRCLRTALTAFDSIIRQGEGAPADVEQSHFQSFLRVRGELAASTQANPDFSPAYPAATNPVLRRPPRPEGRVWIENPEAVATVDLANASYALMLRLLAYAYAAPLSDSARSAAPDLGVALMRAITLLGEHAARLPAGPSNPGCHAGVSFITLRDAAALPAGPAAHGFLLERMQEIAAGARELAQRGAPRLVEASVQYESILKRAGRHLQLPTPHAAPPSASAAASVAAGKPATDATERAAAGQVEAVAGRDVEIRFEAKRCIHARFCVTGAPRVFLANAQGPWIHPDAMPVERVVEIAHACPSGAIQYVRRDGGHNETPPPVNLAAVREAGPYAFRGDLRIDGSAVGFRATLCRCGASANKPFCDGSHHAIGFTATGEPPTLDAPALAQRDGPLTVEPQTDGPLQVQGNLEIITGTGRVVARVDSARLCRCGGSQNKPFCDGTHARIGFRS
;
A
#
# COMPACT_ATOMS: atom_id res chain seq x y z
N MET A 1 3.67 -23.99 -30.83
CA MET A 1 4.76 -22.99 -31.00
C MET A 1 5.28 -22.71 -29.60
N THR A 2 6.54 -23.03 -29.30
CA THR A 2 7.13 -22.80 -27.99
C THR A 2 7.25 -21.29 -27.75
N ILE A 3 6.52 -20.78 -26.77
CA ILE A 3 6.62 -19.38 -26.32
C ILE A 3 8.05 -19.21 -25.79
N PRO A 4 8.92 -18.37 -26.40
CA PRO A 4 10.27 -18.19 -25.91
C PRO A 4 10.21 -17.35 -24.63
N PHE A 5 10.10 -18.01 -23.48
CA PHE A 5 10.27 -17.36 -22.18
C PHE A 5 11.70 -16.83 -22.11
N ALA A 6 11.85 -15.51 -21.99
CA ALA A 6 13.16 -14.94 -21.74
C ALA A 6 13.68 -15.47 -20.38
N SER A 7 14.78 -16.21 -20.42
CA SER A 7 15.25 -17.07 -19.32
C SER A 7 16.07 -16.34 -18.26
N SER A 8 15.76 -15.07 -17.96
CA SER A 8 16.45 -14.33 -16.88
C SER A 8 15.68 -14.37 -15.57
N ARG A 9 16.38 -14.14 -14.45
CA ARG A 9 15.75 -14.08 -13.12
C ARG A 9 14.62 -13.05 -13.07
N GLU A 10 14.82 -11.88 -13.67
CA GLU A 10 13.83 -10.79 -13.70
C GLU A 10 12.54 -11.22 -14.42
N HIS A 11 12.66 -11.93 -15.56
CA HIS A 11 11.50 -12.43 -16.29
C HIS A 11 10.74 -13.51 -15.52
N LEU A 12 11.46 -14.44 -14.88
CA LEU A 12 10.86 -15.47 -14.05
C LEU A 12 10.13 -14.87 -12.85
N VAL A 13 10.76 -13.94 -12.13
CA VAL A 13 10.13 -13.25 -11.00
C VAL A 13 8.91 -12.44 -11.44
N HIS A 14 8.98 -11.77 -12.58
CA HIS A 14 7.83 -11.04 -13.13
C HIS A 14 6.65 -11.97 -13.46
N ALA A 15 6.91 -13.10 -14.10
CA ALA A 15 5.87 -14.07 -14.40
C ALA A 15 5.31 -14.76 -13.14
N LEU A 16 6.13 -14.97 -12.12
CA LEU A 16 5.66 -15.45 -10.81
C LEU A 16 4.78 -14.41 -10.10
N TYR A 17 5.00 -13.11 -10.32
CA TYR A 17 4.06 -12.08 -9.84
C TYR A 17 2.71 -12.18 -10.55
N GLU A 18 2.71 -12.36 -11.87
CA GLU A 18 1.47 -12.58 -12.62
C GLU A 18 0.75 -13.86 -12.17
N ALA A 19 1.48 -14.96 -11.93
CA ALA A 19 0.91 -16.20 -11.38
C ALA A 19 0.28 -15.97 -10.00
N ALA A 20 0.98 -15.32 -9.07
CA ALA A 20 0.43 -15.00 -7.76
C ALA A 20 -0.82 -14.10 -7.85
N GLU A 21 -0.81 -13.15 -8.77
CA GLU A 21 -1.95 -12.25 -8.99
C GLU A 21 -3.14 -12.99 -9.62
N LEU A 22 -2.90 -13.95 -10.52
CA LEU A 22 -3.91 -14.84 -11.10
C LEU A 22 -4.59 -15.68 -10.02
N GLU A 23 -3.85 -16.46 -9.22
CA GLU A 23 -4.46 -17.32 -8.17
C GLU A 23 -5.25 -16.50 -7.17
N HIS A 24 -4.70 -15.35 -6.79
CA HIS A 24 -5.39 -14.45 -5.87
C HIS A 24 -6.68 -13.88 -6.45
N ASN A 25 -6.69 -13.58 -7.75
CA ASN A 25 -7.86 -13.10 -8.47
C ASN A 25 -8.96 -14.18 -8.56
N LEU A 26 -8.58 -15.42 -8.95
CA LEU A 26 -9.49 -16.57 -9.03
C LEU A 26 -10.12 -16.87 -7.66
N MET A 27 -9.30 -16.92 -6.62
CA MET A 27 -9.74 -17.06 -5.22
C MET A 27 -10.83 -16.04 -4.86
N CYS A 28 -10.63 -14.76 -5.18
CA CYS A 28 -11.59 -13.71 -4.89
C CYS A 28 -12.92 -13.94 -5.64
N THR A 29 -12.88 -14.37 -6.90
CA THR A 29 -14.10 -14.65 -7.67
C THR A 29 -14.88 -15.84 -7.13
N TYR A 30 -14.19 -16.90 -6.70
CA TYR A 30 -14.81 -18.10 -6.13
C TYR A 30 -15.46 -17.79 -4.78
N LEU A 31 -14.75 -17.07 -3.91
CA LEU A 31 -15.30 -16.60 -2.64
C LEU A 31 -16.52 -15.70 -2.84
N TYR A 32 -16.46 -14.76 -3.78
CA TYR A 32 -17.57 -13.87 -4.06
C TYR A 32 -18.84 -14.62 -4.47
N ALA A 33 -18.71 -15.58 -5.39
CA ALA A 33 -19.82 -16.44 -5.80
C ALA A 33 -20.34 -17.27 -4.62
N ALA A 34 -19.45 -17.88 -3.82
CA ALA A 34 -19.84 -18.64 -2.64
C ALA A 34 -20.59 -17.80 -1.60
N PHE A 35 -20.22 -16.54 -1.38
CA PHE A 35 -20.89 -15.65 -0.44
C PHE A 35 -22.32 -15.27 -0.88
N SER A 36 -22.58 -15.30 -2.19
CA SER A 36 -23.92 -15.03 -2.74
C SER A 36 -24.91 -16.17 -2.56
N LEU A 37 -24.44 -17.40 -2.31
CA LEU A 37 -25.31 -18.57 -2.13
C LEU A 37 -26.22 -18.40 -0.90
N LYS A 38 -27.46 -18.87 -1.05
CA LYS A 38 -28.44 -18.95 0.04
C LYS A 38 -28.02 -20.01 1.06
N ARG A 39 -28.47 -19.85 2.31
CA ARG A 39 -28.16 -20.68 3.46
C ARG A 39 -29.45 -21.23 4.04
N GLY A 40 -29.78 -22.45 3.63
CA GLY A 40 -30.86 -23.23 4.22
C GLY A 40 -32.27 -22.74 3.86
N GLN A 41 -33.26 -23.34 4.52
CA GLN A 41 -34.67 -23.14 4.21
C GLN A 41 -35.20 -21.75 4.58
N ALA A 42 -34.59 -21.11 5.59
CA ALA A 42 -34.96 -19.74 6.01
C ALA A 42 -34.74 -18.70 4.89
N GLU A 43 -33.93 -19.02 3.89
CA GLU A 43 -33.65 -18.16 2.74
C GLU A 43 -34.42 -18.61 1.47
N GLY A 44 -35.44 -19.47 1.65
CA GLY A 44 -36.39 -19.85 0.60
C GLY A 44 -35.99 -21.07 -0.23
N LEU A 45 -35.12 -21.93 0.29
CA LEU A 45 -34.75 -23.20 -0.34
C LEU A 45 -35.60 -24.35 0.20
N GLY A 46 -35.93 -25.34 -0.65
CA GLY A 46 -36.42 -26.63 -0.20
C GLY A 46 -35.34 -27.42 0.58
N PRO A 47 -35.69 -28.49 1.32
CA PRO A 47 -34.71 -29.25 2.11
C PRO A 47 -33.57 -29.85 1.26
N GLU A 48 -33.90 -30.48 0.13
CA GLU A 48 -32.89 -31.08 -0.77
C GLU A 48 -32.05 -30.01 -1.49
N GLU A 49 -32.69 -28.91 -1.88
CA GLU A 49 -32.01 -27.74 -2.45
C GLU A 49 -31.05 -27.10 -1.46
N ALA A 50 -31.45 -26.97 -0.19
CA ALA A 50 -30.60 -26.46 0.88
C ALA A 50 -29.36 -27.33 1.09
N ASP A 51 -29.52 -28.64 1.08
CA ASP A 51 -28.40 -29.58 1.20
C ASP A 51 -27.47 -29.51 -0.01
N ALA A 52 -28.03 -29.41 -1.22
CA ALA A 52 -27.25 -29.25 -2.45
C ALA A 52 -26.46 -27.95 -2.46
N VAL A 53 -27.12 -26.81 -2.19
CA VAL A 53 -26.47 -25.49 -2.15
C VAL A 53 -25.36 -25.44 -1.10
N GLU A 54 -25.56 -26.05 0.08
CA GLU A 54 -24.52 -26.09 1.11
C GLU A 54 -23.34 -27.01 0.72
N ARG A 55 -23.57 -28.08 -0.05
CA ARG A 55 -22.47 -28.88 -0.64
C ARG A 55 -21.70 -28.07 -1.68
N TRP A 56 -22.38 -27.37 -2.59
CA TRP A 56 -21.74 -26.54 -3.61
C TRP A 56 -20.93 -25.42 -2.97
N ARG A 57 -21.49 -24.73 -1.97
CA ARG A 57 -20.80 -23.70 -1.19
C ARG A 57 -19.51 -24.22 -0.57
N ARG A 58 -19.57 -25.40 0.07
CA ARG A 58 -18.38 -26.05 0.66
C ARG A 58 -17.34 -26.39 -0.40
N SER A 59 -17.74 -26.93 -1.55
CA SER A 59 -16.85 -27.25 -2.66
C SER A 59 -16.16 -26.00 -3.22
N ILE A 60 -16.90 -24.92 -3.51
CA ILE A 60 -16.34 -23.68 -4.06
C ILE A 60 -15.38 -23.02 -3.06
N ILE A 61 -15.71 -23.01 -1.76
CA ILE A 61 -14.81 -22.48 -0.72
C ILE A 61 -13.55 -23.33 -0.61
N GLN A 62 -13.66 -24.65 -0.74
CA GLN A 62 -12.50 -25.53 -0.71
C GLN A 62 -11.56 -25.25 -1.88
N VAL A 63 -12.09 -25.05 -3.10
CA VAL A 63 -11.30 -24.62 -4.26
C VAL A 63 -10.63 -23.27 -3.97
N ALA A 64 -11.33 -22.29 -3.40
CA ALA A 64 -10.71 -21.02 -3.03
C ALA A 64 -9.57 -21.17 -1.98
N ILE A 65 -9.68 -22.13 -1.05
CA ILE A 65 -8.59 -22.44 -0.10
C ILE A 65 -7.40 -23.08 -0.83
N GLU A 66 -7.65 -23.88 -1.86
CA GLU A 66 -6.61 -24.45 -2.72
C GLU A 66 -5.91 -23.36 -3.53
N GLU A 67 -6.62 -22.33 -4.02
CA GLU A 67 -5.98 -21.15 -4.63
C GLU A 67 -5.07 -20.37 -3.67
N MET A 68 -5.42 -20.30 -2.38
CA MET A 68 -4.52 -19.73 -1.37
C MET A 68 -3.23 -20.57 -1.23
N ALA A 69 -3.34 -21.88 -1.39
CA ALA A 69 -2.19 -22.78 -1.37
C ALA A 69 -1.32 -22.60 -2.61
N HIS A 70 -1.92 -22.43 -3.79
CA HIS A 70 -1.23 -22.12 -5.04
C HIS A 70 -0.45 -20.81 -4.92
N LEU A 71 -1.10 -19.74 -4.46
CA LEU A 71 -0.46 -18.45 -4.18
C LEU A 71 0.75 -18.60 -3.24
N THR A 72 0.60 -19.34 -2.14
CA THR A 72 1.68 -19.56 -1.16
C THR A 72 2.85 -20.34 -1.79
N ALA A 73 2.55 -21.33 -2.65
CA ALA A 73 3.56 -22.09 -3.37
C ALA A 73 4.33 -21.18 -4.35
N VAL A 74 3.64 -20.39 -5.17
CA VAL A 74 4.23 -19.41 -6.10
C VAL A 74 5.13 -18.41 -5.37
N TRP A 75 4.70 -17.93 -4.20
CA TRP A 75 5.50 -17.04 -3.37
C TRP A 75 6.71 -17.71 -2.73
N ASN A 76 6.62 -18.98 -2.35
CA ASN A 76 7.78 -19.74 -1.90
C ASN A 76 8.80 -19.93 -3.04
N ILE A 77 8.35 -20.17 -4.28
CA ILE A 77 9.24 -20.19 -5.46
C ILE A 77 9.87 -18.82 -5.67
N THR A 78 9.07 -17.74 -5.63
CA THR A 78 9.55 -16.35 -5.77
C THR A 78 10.63 -16.02 -4.76
N ALA A 79 10.39 -16.33 -3.48
CA ALA A 79 11.33 -16.13 -2.39
C ALA A 79 12.61 -16.96 -2.59
N ALA A 80 12.49 -18.22 -3.04
CA ALA A 80 13.65 -19.08 -3.32
C ALA A 80 14.53 -18.54 -4.47
N LEU A 81 13.94 -17.85 -5.45
CA LEU A 81 14.67 -17.15 -6.51
C LEU A 81 15.23 -15.78 -6.08
N GLY A 82 15.05 -15.39 -4.81
CA GLY A 82 15.50 -14.10 -4.28
C GLY A 82 14.57 -12.91 -4.60
N GLY A 83 13.39 -13.17 -5.17
CA GLY A 83 12.34 -12.16 -5.34
C GLY A 83 11.58 -11.92 -4.03
N ALA A 84 10.97 -10.74 -3.89
CA ALA A 84 10.10 -10.44 -2.75
C ALA A 84 8.63 -10.72 -3.10
N PRO A 85 7.93 -11.61 -2.37
CA PRO A 85 6.49 -11.78 -2.50
C PRO A 85 5.74 -10.46 -2.24
N ARG A 86 4.72 -10.20 -3.06
CA ARG A 86 3.91 -8.98 -2.96
C ARG A 86 2.53 -9.19 -3.56
N PHE A 87 1.58 -8.35 -3.13
CA PHE A 87 0.28 -8.19 -3.76
C PHE A 87 0.31 -6.95 -4.65
N GLY A 88 0.42 -7.13 -5.97
CA GLY A 88 0.49 -6.03 -6.95
C GLY A 88 -0.76 -5.83 -7.81
N ARG A 89 -1.87 -6.52 -7.51
CA ARG A 89 -3.05 -6.50 -8.38
C ARG A 89 -3.89 -5.24 -8.33
N MET A 90 -4.48 -4.91 -9.47
CA MET A 90 -5.50 -3.88 -9.60
C MET A 90 -6.82 -4.29 -8.91
N ASN A 91 -7.63 -3.30 -8.56
CA ASN A 91 -8.98 -3.54 -8.03
C ASN A 91 -9.96 -3.98 -9.13
N PHE A 92 -10.96 -4.76 -8.76
CA PHE A 92 -11.97 -5.26 -9.70
C PHE A 92 -12.89 -4.14 -10.25
N PRO A 93 -13.36 -4.25 -11.50
CA PRO A 93 -12.90 -5.19 -12.52
C PRO A 93 -11.48 -4.84 -12.99
N LEU A 94 -10.73 -5.85 -13.39
CA LEU A 94 -9.37 -5.68 -13.93
C LEU A 94 -9.42 -4.92 -15.26
N ASP A 95 -8.46 -4.03 -15.50
CA ASP A 95 -8.34 -3.34 -16.78
C ASP A 95 -7.87 -4.30 -17.90
N PRO A 96 -8.35 -4.13 -19.14
CA PRO A 96 -7.87 -4.92 -20.28
C PRO A 96 -6.35 -4.83 -20.45
N GLY A 97 -5.70 -5.96 -20.73
CA GLY A 97 -4.24 -6.09 -20.87
C GLY A 97 -3.53 -6.55 -19.60
N TYR A 98 -4.20 -6.54 -18.45
CA TYR A 98 -3.63 -7.02 -17.20
C TYR A 98 -3.44 -8.55 -17.20
N LEU A 99 -4.44 -9.31 -17.68
CA LEU A 99 -4.40 -10.75 -17.97
C LEU A 99 -4.60 -10.98 -19.49
N PRO A 100 -4.40 -12.20 -20.04
CA PRO A 100 -4.70 -12.46 -21.45
C PRO A 100 -6.15 -12.11 -21.76
N ALA A 101 -6.46 -11.74 -23.00
CA ALA A 101 -7.82 -11.39 -23.38
C ALA A 101 -8.84 -12.51 -23.09
N GLY A 102 -8.43 -13.78 -23.20
CA GLY A 102 -9.28 -14.93 -22.89
C GLY A 102 -9.52 -15.18 -21.40
N ILE A 103 -8.79 -14.52 -20.50
CA ILE A 103 -8.92 -14.71 -19.05
C ILE A 103 -9.65 -13.50 -18.46
N VAL A 104 -10.97 -13.59 -18.47
CA VAL A 104 -11.83 -12.56 -17.86
C VAL A 104 -11.93 -12.83 -16.37
N VAL A 105 -11.74 -11.79 -15.55
CA VAL A 105 -11.92 -11.90 -14.09
C VAL A 105 -12.78 -10.76 -13.60
N LYS A 106 -13.94 -11.09 -13.03
CA LYS A 106 -14.85 -10.13 -12.40
C LYS A 106 -15.60 -10.77 -11.24
N LEU A 107 -15.98 -9.94 -10.26
CA LEU A 107 -16.81 -10.38 -9.14
C LEU A 107 -18.26 -10.52 -9.63
N ALA A 108 -18.81 -11.74 -9.62
CA ALA A 108 -20.18 -12.02 -10.05
C ALA A 108 -20.84 -13.06 -9.12
N PRO A 109 -22.15 -12.94 -8.84
CA PRO A 109 -22.86 -13.90 -7.99
C PRO A 109 -22.87 -15.28 -8.62
N PHE A 110 -23.12 -16.30 -7.79
CA PHE A 110 -23.30 -17.67 -8.25
C PHE A 110 -24.56 -17.78 -9.11
N ASN A 111 -24.38 -18.28 -10.32
CA ASN A 111 -25.43 -18.70 -11.25
C ASN A 111 -24.80 -19.66 -12.27
N ALA A 112 -25.59 -20.21 -13.19
CA ALA A 112 -25.10 -21.13 -14.20
C ALA A 112 -24.01 -20.53 -15.10
N GLN A 113 -24.09 -19.24 -15.43
CA GLN A 113 -23.12 -18.55 -16.27
C GLN A 113 -21.77 -18.35 -15.56
N THR A 114 -21.79 -17.91 -14.31
CA THR A 114 -20.58 -17.75 -13.47
C THR A 114 -19.93 -19.11 -13.22
N LEU A 115 -20.72 -20.16 -12.96
CA LEU A 115 -20.19 -21.51 -12.80
C LEU A 115 -19.56 -22.05 -14.09
N GLN A 116 -20.19 -21.82 -15.24
CA GLN A 116 -19.61 -22.17 -16.53
C GLN A 116 -18.28 -21.44 -16.77
N HIS A 117 -18.19 -20.18 -16.37
CA HIS A 117 -16.94 -19.42 -16.45
C HIS A 117 -15.86 -20.00 -15.53
N PHE A 118 -16.20 -20.48 -14.33
CA PHE A 118 -15.23 -21.18 -13.47
C PHE A 118 -14.71 -22.47 -14.12
N ILE A 119 -15.61 -23.26 -14.74
CA ILE A 119 -15.23 -24.45 -15.51
C ILE A 119 -14.31 -24.06 -16.67
N PHE A 120 -14.62 -22.97 -17.37
CA PHE A 120 -13.77 -22.45 -18.43
C PHE A 120 -12.38 -22.10 -17.91
N LEU A 121 -12.26 -21.33 -16.83
CA LEU A 121 -10.96 -20.91 -16.28
C LEU A 121 -10.07 -22.09 -15.84
N GLU A 122 -10.67 -23.13 -15.24
CA GLU A 122 -9.98 -24.33 -14.75
C GLU A 122 -9.80 -25.42 -15.80
N ARG A 123 -10.20 -25.19 -17.05
CA ARG A 123 -10.24 -26.26 -18.06
C ARG A 123 -8.85 -26.77 -18.41
N PRO A 124 -8.67 -28.09 -18.61
CA PRO A 124 -7.41 -28.63 -19.11
C PRO A 124 -7.14 -28.17 -20.54
N GLN A 125 -5.85 -28.14 -20.91
CA GLN A 125 -5.45 -27.87 -22.28
C GLN A 125 -6.18 -28.78 -23.28
N GLY A 126 -6.74 -28.18 -24.34
CA GLY A 126 -7.49 -28.90 -25.38
C GLY A 126 -8.98 -29.15 -25.05
N SER A 127 -9.46 -28.72 -23.88
CA SER A 127 -10.89 -28.72 -23.55
C SER A 127 -11.68 -27.80 -24.50
N ASP A 128 -12.88 -28.25 -24.88
CA ASP A 128 -13.87 -27.53 -25.69
C ASP A 128 -14.98 -26.87 -24.86
N GLU A 129 -14.83 -26.84 -23.53
CA GLU A 129 -15.76 -26.18 -22.63
C GLU A 129 -15.93 -24.70 -23.02
N PRO A 130 -17.17 -24.23 -23.26
CA PRO A 130 -17.41 -22.87 -23.71
C PRO A 130 -17.26 -21.88 -22.56
N GLU A 131 -17.00 -20.63 -22.92
CA GLU A 131 -17.04 -19.52 -21.98
C GLU A 131 -18.46 -19.26 -21.46
N GLY A 132 -18.57 -18.86 -20.18
CA GLY A 132 -19.84 -18.48 -19.55
C GLY A 132 -20.47 -17.26 -20.23
N GLN A 133 -21.80 -17.29 -20.41
CA GLN A 133 -22.50 -16.16 -21.02
C GLN A 133 -22.28 -14.87 -20.21
N GLY A 134 -21.86 -13.80 -20.89
CA GLY A 134 -21.54 -12.52 -20.27
C GLY A 134 -20.09 -12.41 -19.75
N PHE A 135 -19.24 -13.42 -20.00
CA PHE A 135 -17.80 -13.40 -19.70
C PHE A 135 -16.93 -13.32 -20.96
N ALA A 136 -17.52 -13.07 -22.14
CA ALA A 136 -16.74 -12.83 -23.35
C ALA A 136 -15.81 -11.60 -23.19
N PRO A 137 -14.58 -11.64 -23.72
CA PRO A 137 -13.66 -10.52 -23.65
C PRO A 137 -14.25 -9.25 -24.25
N GLU A 138 -14.20 -8.15 -23.49
CA GLU A 138 -14.60 -6.82 -24.00
C GLU A 138 -13.72 -6.38 -25.17
N ARG A 139 -12.45 -6.80 -25.19
CA ARG A 139 -11.46 -6.45 -26.20
C ARG A 139 -10.60 -7.66 -26.52
N LYS A 140 -10.36 -7.88 -27.82
CA LYS A 140 -9.32 -8.81 -28.30
C LYS A 140 -8.01 -8.04 -28.43
N PHE A 141 -6.98 -8.52 -27.76
CA PHE A 141 -5.63 -7.96 -27.81
C PHE A 141 -4.62 -9.10 -27.64
N VAL A 142 -3.38 -8.84 -28.03
CA VAL A 142 -2.25 -9.74 -27.81
C VAL A 142 -1.27 -9.05 -26.88
N ARG A 143 -0.78 -9.75 -25.86
CA ARG A 143 0.25 -9.26 -24.93
C ARG A 143 1.63 -9.72 -25.38
N GLY A 144 2.62 -8.86 -25.11
CA GLY A 144 4.02 -9.16 -25.40
C GLY A 144 4.38 -9.06 -26.90
N HIS A 145 5.62 -9.41 -27.20
CA HIS A 145 6.15 -9.50 -28.56
C HIS A 145 7.14 -10.67 -28.62
N PRO A 146 7.17 -11.50 -29.68
CA PRO A 146 7.99 -12.72 -29.76
C PRO A 146 9.51 -12.49 -29.79
N SER A 147 9.96 -11.24 -29.82
CA SER A 147 11.38 -10.89 -29.81
C SER A 147 11.94 -10.92 -28.38
N ALA A 148 13.15 -11.46 -28.20
CA ALA A 148 13.86 -11.37 -26.92
C ALA A 148 13.99 -9.90 -26.46
N ARG A 149 13.52 -9.61 -25.24
CA ARG A 149 13.65 -8.30 -24.59
C ARG A 149 14.33 -8.44 -23.24
N LEU A 150 14.93 -7.34 -22.79
CA LEU A 150 15.45 -7.25 -21.43
C LEU A 150 14.34 -6.92 -20.42
N THR A 151 13.34 -6.15 -20.85
CA THR A 151 12.17 -5.80 -20.05
C THR A 151 11.15 -6.93 -20.10
N PRO A 152 10.72 -7.47 -18.94
CA PRO A 152 9.64 -8.43 -18.90
C PRO A 152 8.35 -7.85 -19.47
N MET A 153 7.61 -8.69 -20.19
CA MET A 153 6.29 -8.38 -20.70
C MET A 153 5.36 -9.54 -20.37
N GLY A 154 4.08 -9.24 -20.14
CA GLY A 154 3.04 -10.27 -20.07
C GLY A 154 3.02 -11.08 -21.36
N ILE A 155 2.82 -12.39 -21.23
CA ILE A 155 2.71 -13.34 -22.34
C ILE A 155 1.28 -13.86 -22.44
N ASP A 156 0.78 -14.12 -23.62
CA ASP A 156 -0.52 -14.77 -23.74
C ASP A 156 -0.43 -16.28 -23.54
N TYR A 157 -1.47 -16.84 -22.94
CA TYR A 157 -1.70 -18.25 -22.69
C TYR A 157 -3.20 -18.51 -22.78
N GLU A 158 -3.60 -19.70 -23.22
CA GLU A 158 -5.00 -20.07 -23.39
C GLU A 158 -5.61 -20.67 -22.11
N THR A 159 -4.81 -21.42 -21.34
CA THR A 159 -5.20 -22.02 -20.04
C THR A 159 -4.18 -21.71 -18.95
N VAL A 160 -4.61 -21.85 -17.69
CA VAL A 160 -3.75 -21.64 -16.52
C VAL A 160 -2.61 -22.65 -16.48
N GLY A 161 -2.86 -23.90 -16.86
CA GLY A 161 -1.87 -24.97 -16.98
C GLY A 161 -0.81 -24.71 -18.04
N GLU A 162 -1.19 -24.15 -19.21
CA GLU A 162 -0.21 -23.73 -20.22
C GLU A 162 0.76 -22.68 -19.65
N PHE A 163 0.25 -21.72 -18.89
CA PHE A 163 1.08 -20.71 -18.25
C PHE A 163 2.07 -21.30 -17.25
N TYR A 164 1.61 -22.24 -16.40
CA TYR A 164 2.48 -22.91 -15.44
C TYR A 164 3.50 -23.85 -16.08
N GLU A 165 3.15 -24.55 -17.17
CA GLU A 165 4.11 -25.34 -17.94
C GLU A 165 5.18 -24.46 -18.58
N ALA A 166 4.81 -23.27 -19.10
CA ALA A 166 5.78 -22.30 -19.61
C ALA A 166 6.73 -21.79 -18.50
N LEU A 167 6.21 -21.49 -17.30
CA LEU A 167 7.00 -21.13 -16.12
C LEU A 167 7.96 -22.25 -15.70
N LYS A 168 7.48 -23.49 -15.69
CA LYS A 168 8.23 -24.69 -15.34
C LYS A 168 9.41 -24.90 -16.30
N GLN A 169 9.15 -24.79 -17.61
CA GLN A 169 10.19 -24.85 -18.63
C GLN A 169 11.22 -23.72 -18.46
N GLY A 170 10.76 -22.47 -18.34
CA GLY A 170 11.63 -21.31 -18.19
C GLY A 170 12.52 -21.39 -16.95
N LEU A 171 11.99 -21.91 -15.83
CA LEU A 171 12.75 -22.11 -14.60
C LEU A 171 13.82 -23.20 -14.76
N ALA A 172 13.49 -24.31 -15.42
CA ALA A 172 14.45 -25.39 -15.69
C ALA A 172 15.60 -24.90 -16.59
N GLU A 173 15.30 -24.16 -17.65
CA GLU A 173 16.29 -23.57 -18.56
C GLU A 173 17.19 -22.55 -17.85
N PHE A 174 16.60 -21.67 -17.03
CA PHE A 174 17.36 -20.72 -16.22
C PHE A 174 18.30 -21.43 -15.25
N SER A 175 17.80 -22.42 -14.51
CA SER A 175 18.59 -23.20 -13.55
C SER A 175 19.75 -23.93 -14.22
N ALA A 176 19.50 -24.57 -15.37
CA ALA A 176 20.55 -25.22 -16.17
C ALA A 176 21.64 -24.23 -16.63
N ARG A 177 21.25 -23.00 -16.97
CA ARG A 177 22.16 -21.95 -17.45
C ARG A 177 23.03 -21.32 -16.36
N VAL A 178 22.46 -21.03 -15.19
CA VAL A 178 23.18 -20.31 -14.11
C VAL A 178 23.72 -21.22 -13.01
N GLY A 179 23.30 -22.49 -12.98
CA GLY A 179 23.54 -23.43 -11.90
C GLY A 179 22.50 -23.28 -10.79
N GLU A 180 22.08 -24.41 -10.22
CA GLU A 180 20.97 -24.48 -9.27
C GLU A 180 21.21 -23.66 -7.99
N GLU A 181 22.42 -23.71 -7.43
CA GLU A 181 22.80 -22.90 -6.26
C GLU A 181 22.60 -21.40 -6.50
N ARG A 182 22.99 -20.92 -7.69
CA ARG A 182 22.78 -19.52 -8.06
C ARG A 182 21.31 -19.25 -8.35
N ALA A 183 20.61 -20.16 -9.01
CA ALA A 183 19.19 -19.99 -9.31
C ALA A 183 18.36 -19.84 -8.04
N PHE A 184 18.61 -20.67 -7.02
CA PHE A 184 17.89 -20.70 -5.74
C PHE A 184 18.67 -20.03 -4.60
N ALA A 185 19.24 -18.84 -4.87
CA ALA A 185 20.05 -18.07 -3.92
C ALA A 185 19.23 -17.25 -2.90
N GLY A 186 17.90 -17.35 -2.93
CA GLY A 186 17.02 -16.66 -2.00
C GLY A 186 17.08 -17.23 -0.59
N ASP A 187 16.84 -16.38 0.41
CA ASP A 187 16.88 -16.77 1.82
C ASP A 187 15.76 -17.78 2.13
N PRO A 188 16.11 -19.04 2.41
CA PRO A 188 15.10 -20.07 2.62
C PRO A 188 14.31 -19.87 3.91
N GLU A 189 14.83 -19.08 4.85
CA GLU A 189 14.15 -18.72 6.08
C GLU A 189 12.98 -17.79 5.84
N ARG A 190 12.89 -17.09 4.69
CA ARG A 190 11.79 -16.16 4.37
C ARG A 190 10.52 -16.84 3.87
N GLN A 191 10.59 -18.13 3.55
CA GLN A 191 9.44 -18.87 3.06
C GLN A 191 8.44 -19.15 4.18
N VAL A 192 7.15 -19.24 3.83
CA VAL A 192 6.09 -19.62 4.75
C VAL A 192 5.79 -21.11 4.59
N ALA A 193 5.84 -21.84 5.71
CA ALA A 193 5.46 -23.24 5.73
C ALA A 193 3.94 -23.36 5.67
N GLY A 194 3.41 -24.16 4.73
CA GLY A 194 1.98 -24.32 4.54
C GLY A 194 1.21 -24.74 5.80
N ALA A 195 1.82 -25.53 6.67
CA ALA A 195 1.24 -25.91 7.96
C ALA A 195 0.80 -24.72 8.83
N SER A 196 1.51 -23.59 8.76
CA SER A 196 1.15 -22.35 9.49
C SER A 196 -0.10 -21.64 8.94
N LEU A 197 -0.58 -22.06 7.77
CA LEU A 197 -1.83 -21.59 7.15
C LEU A 197 -2.92 -22.66 7.16
N GLY A 198 -2.65 -23.84 7.74
CA GLY A 198 -3.50 -25.03 7.59
C GLY A 198 -3.41 -25.69 6.20
N LEU A 199 -2.43 -25.30 5.39
CA LEU A 199 -2.20 -25.75 4.01
C LEU A 199 -1.04 -26.75 3.97
N THR A 200 -1.20 -27.91 4.60
CA THR A 200 -0.11 -28.90 4.81
C THR A 200 0.53 -29.43 3.53
N GLN A 201 -0.16 -29.28 2.39
CA GLN A 201 0.32 -29.57 1.03
C GLN A 201 1.43 -28.63 0.56
N VAL A 202 1.49 -27.39 1.05
CA VAL A 202 2.50 -26.41 0.61
C VAL A 202 3.83 -26.65 1.34
N LYS A 203 4.86 -26.99 0.56
CA LYS A 203 6.22 -27.26 1.07
C LYS A 203 7.17 -26.10 0.75
N PRO A 204 8.24 -25.92 1.53
CA PRO A 204 9.32 -25.01 1.17
C PRO A 204 10.01 -25.43 -0.13
N VAL A 205 10.39 -24.46 -0.95
CA VAL A 205 11.11 -24.62 -2.21
C VAL A 205 12.58 -24.33 -1.99
N ARG A 206 13.44 -25.35 -2.13
CA ARG A 206 14.89 -25.23 -1.84
C ARG A 206 15.77 -25.46 -3.07
N CYS A 207 15.19 -26.03 -4.12
CA CYS A 207 15.89 -26.46 -5.30
C CYS A 207 14.90 -26.60 -6.47
N LEU A 208 15.42 -26.83 -7.68
CA LEU A 208 14.64 -27.00 -8.90
C LEU A 208 13.60 -28.09 -8.72
N ARG A 209 13.99 -29.26 -8.20
CA ARG A 209 13.07 -30.38 -7.98
C ARG A 209 11.84 -29.96 -7.17
N THR A 210 12.05 -29.30 -6.03
CA THR A 210 10.95 -28.85 -5.16
C THR A 210 10.09 -27.77 -5.81
N ALA A 211 10.65 -26.92 -6.66
CA ALA A 211 9.90 -25.91 -7.40
C ALA A 211 9.01 -26.56 -8.48
N LEU A 212 9.57 -27.50 -9.25
CA LEU A 212 8.82 -28.25 -10.26
C LEU A 212 7.67 -29.04 -9.63
N THR A 213 7.91 -29.71 -8.48
CA THR A 213 6.84 -30.41 -7.73
C THR A 213 5.73 -29.45 -7.27
N ALA A 214 6.07 -28.21 -6.91
CA ALA A 214 5.06 -27.22 -6.54
C ALA A 214 4.20 -26.82 -7.75
N PHE A 215 4.81 -26.56 -8.92
CA PHE A 215 4.06 -26.30 -10.15
C PHE A 215 3.18 -27.48 -10.57
N ASP A 216 3.71 -28.71 -10.51
CA ASP A 216 2.95 -29.92 -10.84
C ASP A 216 1.73 -30.10 -9.91
N SER A 217 1.85 -29.71 -8.63
CA SER A 217 0.71 -29.74 -7.71
C SER A 217 -0.37 -28.75 -8.11
N ILE A 218 0.01 -27.52 -8.48
CA ILE A 218 -0.93 -26.47 -8.89
C ILE A 218 -1.71 -26.91 -10.14
N ILE A 219 -0.99 -27.34 -11.18
CA ILE A 219 -1.61 -27.79 -12.44
C ILE A 219 -2.58 -28.96 -12.18
N ARG A 220 -2.15 -29.94 -11.39
CA ARG A 220 -2.97 -31.13 -11.08
C ARG A 220 -4.20 -30.77 -10.25
N GLN A 221 -4.11 -29.80 -9.34
CA GLN A 221 -5.23 -29.37 -8.51
C GLN A 221 -6.24 -28.55 -9.30
N GLY A 222 -5.79 -27.61 -10.14
CA GLY A 222 -6.67 -26.83 -11.03
C GLY A 222 -7.33 -27.69 -12.11
N GLU A 223 -6.55 -28.11 -13.10
CA GLU A 223 -7.04 -28.72 -14.34
C GLU A 223 -7.24 -30.25 -14.25
N GLY A 224 -6.64 -30.90 -13.25
CA GLY A 224 -6.60 -32.37 -13.19
C GLY A 224 -5.65 -33.01 -14.22
N ALA A 225 -5.05 -32.24 -15.12
CA ALA A 225 -4.12 -32.71 -16.14
C ALA A 225 -2.73 -33.04 -15.57
N PRO A 226 -1.97 -33.99 -16.17
CA PRO A 226 -2.33 -34.85 -17.29
C PRO A 226 -3.09 -36.15 -16.90
N ALA A 227 -3.48 -36.31 -15.63
CA ALA A 227 -3.95 -37.60 -15.08
C ALA A 227 -5.47 -37.69 -14.83
N ASP A 228 -6.27 -36.71 -15.26
CA ASP A 228 -7.70 -36.55 -14.96
C ASP A 228 -8.04 -36.87 -13.49
N VAL A 229 -7.64 -35.95 -12.60
CA VAL A 229 -7.87 -36.11 -11.16
C VAL A 229 -9.31 -35.75 -10.80
N GLU A 230 -10.06 -36.73 -10.27
CA GLU A 230 -11.47 -36.59 -9.89
C GLU A 230 -11.72 -35.44 -8.88
N GLN A 231 -10.70 -35.08 -8.11
CA GLN A 231 -10.74 -34.02 -7.09
C GLN A 231 -10.17 -32.68 -7.57
N SER A 232 -9.93 -32.50 -8.87
CA SER A 232 -9.49 -31.22 -9.42
C SER A 232 -10.58 -30.14 -9.33
N HIS A 233 -10.20 -28.87 -9.46
CA HIS A 233 -11.12 -27.73 -9.48
C HIS A 233 -12.09 -27.87 -10.66
N PHE A 234 -11.57 -28.21 -11.84
CA PHE A 234 -12.37 -28.48 -13.04
C PHE A 234 -13.46 -29.52 -12.78
N GLN A 235 -13.08 -30.71 -12.29
CA GLN A 235 -14.04 -31.79 -12.02
C GLN A 235 -15.01 -31.43 -10.88
N SER A 236 -14.55 -30.66 -9.89
CA SER A 236 -15.41 -30.15 -8.81
C SER A 236 -16.50 -29.23 -9.36
N PHE A 237 -16.16 -28.28 -10.22
CA PHE A 237 -17.15 -27.38 -10.83
C PHE A 237 -18.07 -28.11 -11.81
N LEU A 238 -17.57 -29.10 -12.56
CA LEU A 238 -18.41 -29.97 -13.39
C LEU A 238 -19.47 -30.72 -12.57
N ARG A 239 -19.10 -31.22 -11.39
CA ARG A 239 -20.03 -31.87 -10.46
C ARG A 239 -21.11 -30.91 -9.96
N VAL A 240 -20.71 -29.69 -9.57
CA VAL A 240 -21.65 -28.63 -9.17
C VAL A 240 -22.59 -28.27 -10.34
N ARG A 241 -22.09 -28.22 -11.59
CA ARG A 241 -22.91 -27.95 -12.78
C ARG A 241 -23.96 -29.03 -12.99
N GLY A 242 -23.58 -30.30 -12.86
CA GLY A 242 -24.50 -31.43 -12.97
C GLY A 242 -25.60 -31.39 -11.91
N GLU A 243 -25.25 -31.14 -10.65
CA GLU A 243 -26.22 -31.00 -9.56
C GLU A 243 -27.14 -29.78 -9.76
N LEU A 244 -26.59 -28.63 -10.19
CA LEU A 244 -27.37 -27.43 -10.48
C LEU A 244 -28.39 -27.68 -11.61
N ALA A 245 -27.99 -28.37 -12.68
CA ALA A 245 -28.88 -28.73 -13.77
C ALA A 245 -30.03 -29.64 -13.30
N ALA A 246 -29.71 -30.65 -12.48
CA ALA A 246 -30.70 -31.55 -11.91
C ALA A 246 -31.70 -30.80 -10.98
N SER A 247 -31.21 -29.93 -10.10
CA SER A 247 -32.07 -29.12 -9.23
C SER A 247 -32.96 -28.16 -10.03
N THR A 248 -32.43 -27.52 -11.08
CA THR A 248 -33.19 -26.60 -11.94
C THR A 248 -34.24 -27.35 -12.78
N GLN A 249 -33.93 -28.58 -13.21
CA GLN A 249 -34.90 -29.43 -13.90
C GLN A 249 -36.04 -29.86 -12.97
N ALA A 250 -35.73 -30.17 -11.70
CA ALA A 250 -36.72 -30.53 -10.69
C ALA A 250 -37.60 -29.33 -10.28
N ASN A 251 -37.02 -28.13 -10.22
CA ASN A 251 -37.71 -26.90 -9.87
C ASN A 251 -37.24 -25.74 -10.78
N PRO A 252 -38.02 -25.37 -11.81
CA PRO A 252 -37.67 -24.26 -12.71
C PRO A 252 -37.56 -22.89 -12.04
N ASP A 253 -38.20 -22.69 -10.89
CA ASP A 253 -38.15 -21.44 -10.11
C ASP A 253 -36.99 -21.44 -9.10
N PHE A 254 -36.17 -22.49 -9.09
CA PHE A 254 -35.04 -22.64 -8.18
C PHE A 254 -34.02 -21.50 -8.37
N SER A 255 -33.73 -20.80 -7.27
CA SER A 255 -32.77 -19.71 -7.22
C SER A 255 -31.79 -19.96 -6.07
N PRO A 256 -30.58 -20.48 -6.34
CA PRO A 256 -29.62 -20.88 -5.30
C PRO A 256 -28.89 -19.72 -4.62
N ALA A 257 -28.95 -18.52 -5.20
CA ALA A 257 -28.15 -17.37 -4.78
C ALA A 257 -28.96 -16.08 -4.73
N TYR A 258 -28.50 -15.13 -3.93
CA TYR A 258 -28.96 -13.75 -3.97
C TYR A 258 -28.42 -13.03 -5.21
N PRO A 259 -29.15 -12.04 -5.76
CA PRO A 259 -28.73 -11.27 -6.93
C PRO A 259 -27.66 -10.22 -6.58
N ALA A 260 -26.54 -10.66 -6.00
CA ALA A 260 -25.44 -9.79 -5.61
C ALA A 260 -24.84 -9.08 -6.82
N ALA A 261 -24.34 -7.86 -6.59
CA ALA A 261 -23.77 -6.98 -7.58
C ALA A 261 -22.70 -7.65 -8.45
N THR A 262 -22.60 -7.25 -9.72
CA THR A 262 -21.37 -7.50 -10.48
C THR A 262 -20.40 -6.34 -10.25
N ASN A 263 -19.16 -6.64 -9.86
CA ASN A 263 -18.13 -5.67 -9.47
C ASN A 263 -18.66 -4.53 -8.57
N PRO A 264 -19.08 -4.84 -7.33
CA PRO A 264 -19.55 -3.84 -6.39
C PRO A 264 -18.47 -2.80 -6.09
N VAL A 265 -18.87 -1.53 -5.95
CA VAL A 265 -17.98 -0.42 -5.56
C VAL A 265 -18.61 0.45 -4.48
N LEU A 266 -17.79 0.87 -3.51
CA LEU A 266 -18.22 1.76 -2.40
C LEU A 266 -18.31 3.23 -2.80
N ARG A 267 -17.64 3.62 -3.88
CA ARG A 267 -17.63 5.00 -4.38
C ARG A 267 -18.28 5.02 -5.76
N ARG A 268 -19.03 6.08 -6.04
CA ARG A 268 -19.60 6.30 -7.36
C ARG A 268 -18.48 6.28 -8.40
N PRO A 269 -18.47 5.32 -9.33
CA PRO A 269 -17.37 5.17 -10.26
C PRO A 269 -17.41 6.27 -11.32
N PRO A 270 -16.26 6.82 -11.73
CA PRO A 270 -16.21 7.78 -12.84
C PRO A 270 -16.53 7.11 -14.19
N ARG A 271 -16.32 5.79 -14.30
CA ARG A 271 -16.71 4.93 -15.42
C ARG A 271 -17.69 3.87 -14.91
N PRO A 272 -19.01 4.09 -15.01
CA PRO A 272 -20.01 3.21 -14.42
C PRO A 272 -20.16 1.86 -15.11
N GLU A 273 -19.59 1.70 -16.30
CA GLU A 273 -19.70 0.48 -17.08
C GLU A 273 -19.16 -0.73 -16.31
N GLY A 274 -19.97 -1.79 -16.23
CA GLY A 274 -19.60 -3.05 -15.58
C GLY A 274 -19.43 -2.99 -14.06
N ARG A 275 -19.89 -1.92 -13.38
CA ARG A 275 -19.76 -1.71 -11.94
C ARG A 275 -21.11 -1.37 -11.29
N VAL A 276 -21.33 -1.86 -10.08
CA VAL A 276 -22.53 -1.52 -9.29
C VAL A 276 -22.12 -0.68 -8.08
N TRP A 277 -22.62 0.55 -8.01
CA TRP A 277 -22.40 1.42 -6.86
C TRP A 277 -23.31 1.01 -5.70
N ILE A 278 -22.71 0.74 -4.54
CA ILE A 278 -23.43 0.45 -3.30
C ILE A 278 -23.77 1.76 -2.60
N GLU A 279 -25.05 1.99 -2.36
CA GLU A 279 -25.62 3.17 -1.74
C GLU A 279 -26.32 2.85 -0.41
N ASN A 280 -26.75 1.61 -0.19
CA ASN A 280 -27.40 1.22 1.05
C ASN A 280 -26.43 1.41 2.24
N PRO A 281 -26.78 2.22 3.27
CA PRO A 281 -25.84 2.56 4.34
C PRO A 281 -25.31 1.35 5.13
N GLU A 282 -26.14 0.34 5.34
CA GLU A 282 -25.71 -0.89 6.02
C GLU A 282 -24.77 -1.72 5.16
N ALA A 283 -25.10 -1.86 3.88
CA ALA A 283 -24.24 -2.56 2.93
C ALA A 283 -22.89 -1.87 2.78
N VAL A 284 -22.87 -0.53 2.70
CA VAL A 284 -21.65 0.27 2.67
C VAL A 284 -20.79 0.00 3.91
N ALA A 285 -21.35 0.09 5.12
CA ALA A 285 -20.60 -0.17 6.35
C ALA A 285 -20.09 -1.62 6.44
N THR A 286 -20.90 -2.59 6.03
CA THR A 286 -20.51 -4.01 6.00
C THR A 286 -19.36 -4.26 5.04
N VAL A 287 -19.44 -3.71 3.81
CA VAL A 287 -18.42 -3.90 2.78
C VAL A 287 -17.15 -3.12 3.11
N ASP A 288 -17.24 -1.95 3.73
CA ASP A 288 -16.07 -1.20 4.21
C ASP A 288 -15.29 -1.97 5.28
N LEU A 289 -15.98 -2.52 6.27
CA LEU A 289 -15.35 -3.37 7.29
C LEU A 289 -14.70 -4.62 6.67
N ALA A 290 -15.39 -5.28 5.73
CA ALA A 290 -14.83 -6.44 5.02
C ALA A 290 -13.57 -6.08 4.22
N ASN A 291 -13.59 -4.95 3.52
CA ASN A 291 -12.45 -4.43 2.76
C ASN A 291 -11.27 -4.04 3.68
N ALA A 292 -11.54 -3.41 4.82
CA ALA A 292 -10.53 -3.07 5.82
C ALA A 292 -9.85 -4.32 6.40
N SER A 293 -10.63 -5.35 6.73
CA SER A 293 -10.15 -6.65 7.18
C SER A 293 -9.34 -7.36 6.11
N TYR A 294 -9.82 -7.33 4.87
CA TYR A 294 -9.13 -7.93 3.73
C TYR A 294 -7.77 -7.27 3.49
N ALA A 295 -7.71 -5.94 3.48
CA ALA A 295 -6.45 -5.20 3.33
C ALA A 295 -5.44 -5.52 4.45
N LEU A 296 -5.89 -5.67 5.69
CA LEU A 296 -5.03 -6.05 6.81
C LEU A 296 -4.54 -7.49 6.71
N MET A 297 -5.41 -8.41 6.29
CA MET A 297 -5.04 -9.80 5.99
C MET A 297 -3.91 -9.86 4.96
N LEU A 298 -4.04 -9.15 3.84
CA LEU A 298 -2.99 -9.10 2.82
C LEU A 298 -1.66 -8.56 3.37
N ARG A 299 -1.72 -7.53 4.23
CA ARG A 299 -0.51 -6.98 4.88
C ARG A 299 0.14 -7.97 5.84
N LEU A 300 -0.64 -8.74 6.60
CA LEU A 300 -0.13 -9.79 7.48
C LEU A 300 0.55 -10.90 6.69
N LEU A 301 -0.06 -11.34 5.58
CA LEU A 301 0.54 -12.33 4.69
C LEU A 301 1.85 -11.82 4.08
N ALA A 302 1.88 -10.58 3.58
CA ALA A 302 3.12 -9.97 3.09
C ALA A 302 4.19 -9.83 4.19
N TYR A 303 3.78 -9.47 5.41
CA TYR A 303 4.66 -9.37 6.57
C TYR A 303 5.31 -10.71 6.93
N ALA A 304 4.59 -11.83 6.81
CA ALA A 304 5.09 -13.17 7.09
C ALA A 304 6.30 -13.57 6.22
N TYR A 305 6.40 -13.02 5.01
CA TYR A 305 7.53 -13.22 4.09
C TYR A 305 8.65 -12.18 4.25
N ALA A 306 8.33 -10.98 4.73
CA ALA A 306 9.29 -9.89 4.84
C ALA A 306 10.03 -9.86 6.18
N ALA A 307 9.37 -10.24 7.27
CA ALA A 307 9.94 -10.20 8.61
C ALA A 307 10.99 -11.30 8.82
N PRO A 308 12.06 -11.06 9.60
CA PRO A 308 13.04 -12.08 9.93
C PRO A 308 12.45 -13.14 10.88
N LEU A 309 13.02 -14.34 10.94
CA LEU A 309 12.58 -15.41 11.87
C LEU A 309 12.64 -14.97 13.34
N SER A 310 13.55 -14.07 13.69
CA SER A 310 13.68 -13.52 15.05
C SER A 310 12.51 -12.65 15.47
N ASP A 311 11.67 -12.22 14.53
CA ASP A 311 10.49 -11.41 14.82
C ASP A 311 9.30 -12.30 15.24
N SER A 312 8.87 -12.17 16.49
CA SER A 312 7.76 -12.95 17.05
C SER A 312 6.43 -12.70 16.34
N ALA A 313 6.23 -11.53 15.73
CA ALA A 313 5.00 -11.23 14.99
C ALA A 313 4.90 -12.03 13.69
N ARG A 314 6.04 -12.47 13.15
CA ARG A 314 6.09 -13.20 11.88
C ARG A 314 5.31 -14.50 11.94
N SER A 315 5.49 -15.29 13.00
CA SER A 315 4.84 -16.61 13.13
C SER A 315 3.34 -16.50 13.36
N ALA A 316 2.88 -15.41 13.97
CA ALA A 316 1.46 -15.16 14.22
C ALA A 316 0.72 -14.57 13.02
N ALA A 317 1.42 -13.93 12.07
CA ALA A 317 0.79 -13.22 10.97
C ALA A 317 -0.06 -14.13 10.04
N PRO A 318 0.40 -15.34 9.63
CA PRO A 318 -0.42 -16.31 8.89
C PRO A 318 -1.73 -16.65 9.59
N ASP A 319 -1.66 -17.02 10.88
CA ASP A 319 -2.83 -17.42 11.70
C ASP A 319 -3.84 -16.28 11.85
N LEU A 320 -3.36 -15.05 12.06
CA LEU A 320 -4.20 -13.85 12.12
C LEU A 320 -4.85 -13.56 10.76
N GLY A 321 -4.12 -13.74 9.66
CA GLY A 321 -4.64 -13.62 8.30
C GLY A 321 -5.78 -14.60 8.02
N VAL A 322 -5.58 -15.89 8.30
CA VAL A 322 -6.62 -16.93 8.15
C VAL A 322 -7.86 -16.60 9.00
N ALA A 323 -7.64 -16.11 10.22
CA ALA A 323 -8.75 -15.72 11.08
C ALA A 323 -9.55 -14.51 10.55
N LEU A 324 -8.87 -13.51 9.99
CA LEU A 324 -9.54 -12.38 9.32
C LEU A 324 -10.37 -12.86 8.13
N MET A 325 -9.86 -13.81 7.33
CA MET A 325 -10.60 -14.37 6.20
C MET A 325 -11.91 -15.04 6.64
N ARG A 326 -11.90 -15.79 7.75
CA ARG A 326 -13.12 -16.40 8.31
C ARG A 326 -14.14 -15.35 8.75
N ALA A 327 -13.68 -14.23 9.32
CA ALA A 327 -14.56 -13.13 9.71
C ALA A 327 -15.11 -12.39 8.47
N ILE A 328 -14.29 -12.22 7.41
CA ILE A 328 -14.72 -11.64 6.12
C ILE A 328 -15.83 -12.47 5.49
N THR A 329 -15.81 -13.81 5.59
CA THR A 329 -16.88 -14.67 5.08
C THR A 329 -18.26 -14.28 5.63
N LEU A 330 -18.35 -14.00 6.94
CA LEU A 330 -19.62 -13.58 7.56
C LEU A 330 -20.10 -12.22 7.02
N LEU A 331 -19.18 -11.28 6.81
CA LEU A 331 -19.49 -9.97 6.25
C LEU A 331 -19.86 -10.05 4.77
N GLY A 332 -19.17 -10.90 4.00
CA GLY A 332 -19.46 -11.16 2.59
C GLY A 332 -20.83 -11.75 2.38
N GLU A 333 -21.19 -12.77 3.17
CA GLU A 333 -22.54 -13.33 3.17
C GLU A 333 -23.58 -12.29 3.59
N HIS A 334 -23.32 -11.49 4.64
CA HIS A 334 -24.26 -10.45 5.06
C HIS A 334 -24.48 -9.41 3.96
N ALA A 335 -23.41 -8.93 3.32
CA ALA A 335 -23.49 -7.96 2.23
C ALA A 335 -24.34 -8.47 1.05
N ALA A 336 -24.19 -9.75 0.68
CA ALA A 336 -24.97 -10.37 -0.40
C ALA A 336 -26.48 -10.44 -0.12
N ARG A 337 -26.92 -10.19 1.12
CA ARG A 337 -28.34 -10.19 1.54
C ARG A 337 -28.93 -8.79 1.67
N LEU A 338 -28.12 -7.75 1.52
CA LEU A 338 -28.55 -6.36 1.61
C LEU A 338 -28.76 -5.78 0.21
N PRO A 339 -29.75 -4.90 0.01
CA PRO A 339 -29.92 -4.23 -1.28
C PRO A 339 -28.69 -3.35 -1.58
N ALA A 340 -28.29 -3.28 -2.86
CA ALA A 340 -27.18 -2.43 -3.28
C ALA A 340 -27.52 -0.94 -3.10
N GLY A 341 -28.70 -0.52 -3.55
CA GLY A 341 -29.08 0.89 -3.55
C GLY A 341 -30.23 1.22 -4.52
N PRO A 342 -30.83 2.42 -4.41
CA PRO A 342 -31.91 2.84 -5.30
C PRO A 342 -31.51 2.96 -6.77
N SER A 343 -30.22 3.15 -7.10
CA SER A 343 -29.76 3.21 -8.49
C SER A 343 -29.75 1.83 -9.18
N ASN A 344 -29.84 0.75 -8.42
CA ASN A 344 -29.82 -0.63 -8.91
C ASN A 344 -30.93 -1.46 -8.23
N PRO A 345 -32.21 -1.18 -8.51
CA PRO A 345 -33.33 -1.86 -7.85
C PRO A 345 -33.30 -3.37 -8.12
N GLY A 346 -33.55 -4.18 -7.08
CA GLY A 346 -33.49 -5.64 -7.15
C GLY A 346 -32.07 -6.24 -7.14
N CYS A 347 -31.03 -5.40 -7.16
CA CYS A 347 -29.65 -5.85 -7.00
C CYS A 347 -29.25 -5.80 -5.52
N HIS A 348 -28.53 -6.83 -5.08
CA HIS A 348 -27.94 -6.88 -3.74
C HIS A 348 -26.50 -6.38 -3.75
N ALA A 349 -25.97 -5.98 -2.60
CA ALA A 349 -24.58 -5.60 -2.45
C ALA A 349 -23.66 -6.84 -2.48
N GLY A 350 -22.36 -6.61 -2.37
CA GLY A 350 -21.36 -7.65 -2.26
C GLY A 350 -20.00 -7.05 -1.92
N VAL A 351 -19.09 -7.87 -1.41
CA VAL A 351 -17.73 -7.42 -1.07
C VAL A 351 -16.93 -7.11 -2.32
N SER A 352 -16.21 -5.99 -2.32
CA SER A 352 -15.44 -5.56 -3.50
C SER A 352 -14.01 -6.11 -3.54
N PHE A 353 -13.54 -6.73 -2.45
CA PHE A 353 -12.13 -7.13 -2.27
C PHE A 353 -11.15 -6.01 -2.66
N ILE A 354 -11.47 -4.78 -2.23
CA ILE A 354 -10.66 -3.62 -2.61
C ILE A 354 -9.33 -3.70 -1.86
N THR A 355 -8.26 -3.49 -2.60
CA THR A 355 -6.90 -3.40 -2.08
C THR A 355 -6.53 -1.94 -1.91
N LEU A 356 -5.67 -1.67 -0.93
CA LEU A 356 -5.02 -0.37 -0.78
C LEU A 356 -4.09 -0.14 -1.98
N ARG A 357 -3.73 1.13 -2.23
CA ARG A 357 -2.77 1.51 -3.27
C ARG A 357 -1.48 0.67 -3.20
N ASP A 358 -1.08 0.28 -2.00
CA ASP A 358 0.00 -0.65 -1.76
C ASP A 358 -0.30 -1.51 -0.52
N ALA A 359 -0.23 -2.83 -0.70
CA ALA A 359 -0.32 -3.84 0.35
C ALA A 359 1.05 -4.44 0.68
N ALA A 360 2.14 -3.79 0.26
CA ALA A 360 3.51 -4.14 0.62
C ALA A 360 3.67 -4.34 2.14
N ALA A 361 4.59 -5.24 2.48
CA ALA A 361 4.92 -5.52 3.86
C ALA A 361 5.40 -4.25 4.57
N LEU A 362 4.95 -4.07 5.81
CA LEU A 362 5.48 -3.04 6.69
C LEU A 362 6.94 -3.34 7.04
N PRO A 363 7.79 -2.31 7.24
CA PRO A 363 9.15 -2.52 7.72
C PRO A 363 9.16 -3.29 9.03
N ALA A 364 9.91 -4.40 9.08
CA ALA A 364 9.93 -5.28 10.25
C ALA A 364 10.33 -4.55 11.54
N GLY A 365 9.75 -5.00 12.65
CA GLY A 365 10.05 -4.51 13.99
C GLY A 365 8.90 -3.80 14.70
N PRO A 366 9.19 -3.17 15.85
CA PRO A 366 8.19 -2.60 16.77
C PRO A 366 7.12 -1.72 16.12
N ALA A 367 7.50 -0.86 15.18
CA ALA A 367 6.57 0.04 14.51
C ALA A 367 5.51 -0.72 13.69
N ALA A 368 5.90 -1.80 13.00
CA ALA A 368 4.95 -2.65 12.29
C ALA A 368 4.00 -3.35 13.25
N HIS A 369 4.48 -3.82 14.41
CA HIS A 369 3.63 -4.46 15.41
C HIS A 369 2.56 -3.49 15.93
N GLY A 370 2.98 -2.26 16.28
CA GLY A 370 2.07 -1.20 16.71
C GLY A 370 1.02 -0.89 15.66
N PHE A 371 1.42 -0.70 14.40
CA PHE A 371 0.50 -0.44 13.29
C PHE A 371 -0.51 -1.58 13.08
N LEU A 372 -0.04 -2.83 13.05
CA LEU A 372 -0.90 -4.00 12.86
C LEU A 372 -1.91 -4.12 14.01
N LEU A 373 -1.47 -3.89 15.25
CA LEU A 373 -2.33 -3.94 16.43
C LEU A 373 -3.38 -2.81 16.43
N GLU A 374 -2.97 -1.57 16.11
CA GLU A 374 -3.88 -0.42 15.96
C GLU A 374 -4.96 -0.70 14.91
N ARG A 375 -4.56 -1.19 13.73
CA ARG A 375 -5.51 -1.57 12.68
C ARG A 375 -6.47 -2.68 13.13
N MET A 376 -6.00 -3.68 13.88
CA MET A 376 -6.87 -4.70 14.47
C MET A 376 -7.87 -4.10 15.47
N GLN A 377 -7.46 -3.11 16.27
CA GLN A 377 -8.33 -2.42 17.23
C GLN A 377 -9.43 -1.63 16.54
N GLU A 378 -9.08 -0.89 15.49
CA GLU A 378 -10.03 -0.12 14.68
C GLU A 378 -11.06 -1.03 14.00
N ILE A 379 -10.62 -2.16 13.43
CA ILE A 379 -11.52 -3.15 12.81
C ILE A 379 -12.45 -3.76 13.86
N ALA A 380 -11.93 -4.15 15.03
CA ALA A 380 -12.77 -4.68 16.09
C ALA A 380 -13.79 -3.65 16.59
N ALA A 381 -13.41 -2.36 16.67
CA ALA A 381 -14.33 -1.29 17.00
C ALA A 381 -15.45 -1.12 15.97
N GLY A 382 -15.10 -1.10 14.67
CA GLY A 382 -16.10 -1.06 13.59
C GLY A 382 -17.03 -2.27 13.59
N ALA A 383 -16.50 -3.46 13.89
CA ALA A 383 -17.32 -4.67 14.02
C ALA A 383 -18.30 -4.60 15.19
N ARG A 384 -17.89 -4.08 16.36
CA ARG A 384 -18.77 -3.86 17.51
C ARG A 384 -19.90 -2.90 17.18
N GLU A 385 -19.59 -1.78 16.53
CA GLU A 385 -20.59 -0.80 16.10
C GLU A 385 -21.60 -1.43 15.15
N LEU A 386 -21.12 -2.15 14.14
CA LEU A 386 -21.98 -2.81 13.15
C LEU A 386 -22.87 -3.89 13.80
N ALA A 387 -22.37 -4.63 14.79
CA ALA A 387 -23.11 -5.65 15.51
C ALA A 387 -24.30 -5.11 16.33
N GLN A 388 -24.32 -3.82 16.69
CA GLN A 388 -25.45 -3.20 17.40
C GLN A 388 -26.75 -3.24 16.59
N ARG A 389 -26.67 -3.47 15.27
CA ARG A 389 -27.82 -3.67 14.38
C ARG A 389 -28.56 -4.98 14.62
N GLY A 390 -27.96 -5.92 15.36
CA GLY A 390 -28.63 -7.16 15.80
C GLY A 390 -28.69 -8.29 14.77
N ALA A 391 -28.11 -8.13 13.57
CA ALA A 391 -28.06 -9.23 12.60
C ALA A 391 -27.13 -10.35 13.08
N PRO A 392 -27.55 -11.64 13.09
CA PRO A 392 -26.75 -12.74 13.65
C PRO A 392 -25.33 -12.85 13.10
N ARG A 393 -25.15 -12.68 11.78
CA ARG A 393 -23.82 -12.72 11.12
C ARG A 393 -22.91 -11.59 11.59
N LEU A 394 -23.46 -10.41 11.86
CA LEU A 394 -22.69 -9.25 12.34
C LEU A 394 -22.26 -9.44 13.80
N VAL A 395 -23.14 -9.98 14.64
CA VAL A 395 -22.83 -10.32 16.04
C VAL A 395 -21.73 -11.40 16.09
N GLU A 396 -21.87 -12.45 15.29
CA GLU A 396 -20.86 -13.51 15.20
C GLU A 396 -19.51 -12.95 14.69
N ALA A 397 -19.52 -12.12 13.65
CA ALA A 397 -18.32 -11.49 13.12
C ALA A 397 -17.63 -10.64 14.19
N SER A 398 -18.39 -9.84 14.97
CA SER A 398 -17.83 -9.05 16.08
C SER A 398 -17.15 -9.94 17.12
N VAL A 399 -17.74 -11.08 17.50
CA VAL A 399 -17.11 -12.03 18.42
C VAL A 399 -15.80 -12.58 17.84
N GLN A 400 -15.76 -12.89 16.54
CA GLN A 400 -14.53 -13.33 15.88
C GLN A 400 -13.46 -12.23 15.90
N TYR A 401 -13.81 -10.97 15.61
CA TYR A 401 -12.86 -9.86 15.64
C TYR A 401 -12.30 -9.59 17.05
N GLU A 402 -13.11 -9.72 18.11
CA GLU A 402 -12.60 -9.65 19.49
C GLU A 402 -11.58 -10.77 19.80
N SER A 403 -11.87 -11.99 19.34
CA SER A 403 -10.96 -13.12 19.48
C SER A 403 -9.66 -12.92 18.69
N ILE A 404 -9.74 -12.32 17.48
CA ILE A 404 -8.57 -11.94 16.68
C ILE A 404 -7.76 -10.87 17.41
N LEU A 405 -8.39 -9.81 17.90
CA LEU A 405 -7.72 -8.73 18.62
C LEU A 405 -7.02 -9.23 19.88
N LYS A 406 -7.66 -10.10 20.66
CA LYS A 406 -7.05 -10.73 21.84
C LYS A 406 -5.82 -11.56 21.47
N ARG A 407 -5.87 -12.31 20.37
CA ARG A 407 -4.71 -13.07 19.87
C ARG A 407 -3.60 -12.14 19.40
N ALA A 408 -3.93 -11.14 18.59
CA ALA A 408 -3.01 -10.13 18.09
C ALA A 408 -2.27 -9.44 19.25
N GLY A 409 -2.99 -9.06 20.32
CA GLY A 409 -2.39 -8.47 21.51
C GLY A 409 -1.32 -9.35 22.16
N ARG A 410 -1.44 -10.68 22.13
CA ARG A 410 -0.42 -11.57 22.70
C ARG A 410 0.87 -11.66 21.88
N HIS A 411 0.77 -11.48 20.55
CA HIS A 411 1.87 -11.72 19.62
C HIS A 411 2.51 -10.44 19.07
N LEU A 412 1.76 -9.33 19.08
CA LEU A 412 2.15 -8.03 18.55
C LEU A 412 2.33 -6.98 19.66
N GLN A 413 2.24 -7.38 20.94
CA GLN A 413 2.55 -6.48 22.04
C GLN A 413 4.02 -6.08 21.97
N LEU A 414 4.24 -4.78 21.88
CA LEU A 414 5.53 -4.17 22.13
C LEU A 414 5.99 -4.58 23.54
N PRO A 415 7.27 -4.93 23.73
CA PRO A 415 7.82 -5.06 25.07
C PRO A 415 7.47 -3.79 25.86
N THR A 416 6.90 -3.94 27.06
CA THR A 416 6.84 -2.86 28.04
C THR A 416 8.26 -2.28 28.14
N PRO A 417 8.45 -0.94 28.16
CA PRO A 417 9.80 -0.40 28.28
C PRO A 417 10.44 -0.93 29.56
N HIS A 418 11.29 -1.93 29.44
CA HIS A 418 12.21 -2.31 30.49
C HIS A 418 13.13 -1.12 30.69
N ALA A 419 13.24 -0.67 31.95
CA ALA A 419 14.23 0.33 32.35
C ALA A 419 15.56 -0.01 31.69
N ALA A 420 16.09 0.93 30.91
CA ALA A 420 17.34 0.74 30.19
C ALA A 420 18.44 0.35 31.20
N PRO A 421 19.15 -0.78 31.01
CA PRO A 421 20.35 -1.05 31.77
C PRO A 421 21.43 -0.02 31.39
N PRO A 422 22.38 0.30 32.28
CA PRO A 422 23.41 1.29 32.01
C PRO A 422 24.26 0.84 30.83
N SER A 423 24.34 1.67 29.78
CA SER A 423 25.13 1.39 28.60
C SER A 423 26.62 1.41 28.96
N ALA A 424 27.25 0.24 28.97
CA ALA A 424 28.69 0.12 28.95
C ALA A 424 29.22 0.59 27.60
N SER A 425 30.11 1.59 27.67
CA SER A 425 30.90 2.08 26.55
C SER A 425 31.76 0.94 25.97
N ALA A 426 31.56 0.62 24.70
CA ALA A 426 32.58 -0.01 23.87
C ALA A 426 32.50 0.59 22.47
N ALA A 427 33.42 1.52 22.21
CA ALA A 427 33.65 2.08 20.89
C ALA A 427 34.21 0.99 19.96
N ALA A 428 33.51 0.75 18.85
CA ALA A 428 34.09 0.15 17.66
C ALA A 428 33.87 1.12 16.50
N SER A 429 34.94 1.81 16.12
CA SER A 429 34.96 2.73 14.99
C SER A 429 34.87 1.96 13.68
N VAL A 430 33.74 2.06 12.98
CA VAL A 430 33.67 1.75 11.55
C VAL A 430 33.85 3.06 10.80
N ALA A 431 35.01 3.21 10.15
CA ALA A 431 35.35 4.37 9.36
C ALA A 431 34.45 4.43 8.10
N ALA A 432 33.46 5.31 8.14
CA ALA A 432 32.74 5.73 6.94
C ALA A 432 33.55 6.81 6.22
N GLY A 433 33.84 6.57 4.93
CA GLY A 433 34.59 7.48 4.07
C GLY A 433 33.95 8.87 3.97
N LYS A 434 34.80 9.90 4.00
CA LYS A 434 34.43 11.31 3.76
C LYS A 434 33.76 11.47 2.39
N PRO A 435 32.63 12.17 2.28
CA PRO A 435 32.23 12.77 1.00
C PRO A 435 33.24 13.85 0.62
N ALA A 436 33.62 13.89 -0.65
CA ALA A 436 34.61 14.79 -1.20
C ALA A 436 34.25 16.26 -0.94
N THR A 437 35.23 16.95 -0.36
CA THR A 437 35.32 18.40 -0.21
C THR A 437 35.62 19.01 -1.57
N ASP A 438 34.63 19.56 -2.28
CA ASP A 438 34.94 20.50 -3.38
C ASP A 438 33.83 21.49 -3.78
N ALA A 439 32.80 21.68 -2.94
CA ALA A 439 31.78 22.71 -3.19
C ALA A 439 31.87 23.90 -2.20
N THR A 440 32.78 23.84 -1.22
CA THR A 440 32.84 24.80 -0.11
C THR A 440 33.58 26.10 -0.41
N GLU A 441 34.25 26.25 -1.56
CA GLU A 441 35.08 27.44 -1.81
C GLU A 441 34.40 28.54 -2.66
N ARG A 442 33.19 28.33 -3.18
CA ARG A 442 32.44 29.40 -3.89
C ARG A 442 31.42 30.15 -3.03
N ALA A 443 31.17 29.71 -1.79
CA ALA A 443 30.10 30.24 -0.93
C ALA A 443 30.59 31.24 0.16
N ALA A 444 31.65 32.00 -0.11
CA ALA A 444 32.27 32.89 0.88
C ALA A 444 31.75 34.35 0.88
N ALA A 445 30.85 34.73 -0.03
CA ALA A 445 30.17 36.02 0.04
C ALA A 445 28.66 35.79 0.11
N GLY A 446 27.92 36.57 0.90
CA GLY A 446 26.45 36.49 0.99
C GLY A 446 25.73 36.95 -0.30
N GLN A 447 26.24 36.54 -1.46
CA GLN A 447 25.72 36.87 -2.77
C GLN A 447 24.61 35.90 -3.13
N VAL A 448 23.45 36.45 -3.49
CA VAL A 448 22.39 35.72 -4.15
C VAL A 448 22.85 35.43 -5.57
N GLU A 449 22.99 34.16 -5.93
CA GLU A 449 23.30 33.73 -7.30
C GLU A 449 22.03 33.89 -8.13
N ALA A 450 22.03 34.82 -9.09
CA ALA A 450 20.93 35.04 -10.02
C ALA A 450 21.29 34.46 -11.39
N VAL A 451 20.50 33.50 -11.88
CA VAL A 451 20.69 32.86 -13.18
C VAL A 451 19.47 33.11 -14.05
N ALA A 452 19.65 33.92 -15.08
CA ALA A 452 18.59 34.28 -16.02
C ALA A 452 18.44 33.23 -17.12
N GLY A 453 17.23 32.68 -17.27
CA GLY A 453 16.79 31.96 -18.48
C GLY A 453 15.89 32.84 -19.35
N ARG A 454 15.27 32.24 -20.36
CA ARG A 454 14.36 32.96 -21.28
C ARG A 454 13.11 33.49 -20.57
N ASP A 455 12.42 32.61 -19.85
CA ASP A 455 11.10 32.91 -19.28
C ASP A 455 11.16 33.22 -17.76
N VAL A 456 12.27 32.90 -17.09
CA VAL A 456 12.43 33.04 -15.64
C VAL A 456 13.89 33.27 -15.24
N GLU A 457 14.11 34.12 -14.25
CA GLU A 457 15.38 34.22 -13.50
C GLU A 457 15.25 33.45 -12.19
N ILE A 458 16.16 32.51 -11.94
CA ILE A 458 16.24 31.76 -10.67
C ILE A 458 17.25 32.46 -9.77
N ARG A 459 16.88 32.67 -8.50
CA ARG A 459 17.75 33.24 -7.47
C ARG A 459 18.03 32.21 -6.39
N PHE A 460 19.30 32.00 -6.07
CA PHE A 460 19.74 31.06 -5.05
C PHE A 460 20.54 31.73 -3.95
N GLU A 461 20.13 31.54 -2.70
CA GLU A 461 20.81 32.06 -1.51
C GLU A 461 21.39 30.92 -0.66
N ALA A 462 22.68 30.64 -0.85
CA ALA A 462 23.36 29.48 -0.26
C ALA A 462 23.23 29.40 1.26
N LYS A 463 23.32 30.55 1.96
CA LYS A 463 23.24 30.60 3.43
C LYS A 463 21.90 30.12 4.00
N ARG A 464 20.82 30.17 3.20
CA ARG A 464 19.49 29.67 3.59
C ARG A 464 19.25 28.22 3.19
N CYS A 465 20.13 27.62 2.39
CA CYS A 465 19.91 26.26 1.91
C CYS A 465 20.14 25.25 3.04
N ILE A 466 19.11 24.48 3.37
CA ILE A 466 19.21 23.36 4.33
C ILE A 466 19.48 22.01 3.65
N HIS A 467 19.85 22.02 2.37
CA HIS A 467 20.06 20.82 1.56
C HIS A 467 18.90 19.81 1.63
N ALA A 468 17.65 20.30 1.60
CA ALA A 468 16.45 19.45 1.59
C ALA A 468 16.25 18.66 0.27
N ARG A 469 17.09 18.90 -0.74
CA ARG A 469 17.18 18.20 -2.02
C ARG A 469 15.96 18.25 -2.95
N PHE A 470 14.85 18.90 -2.58
CA PHE A 470 13.66 19.05 -3.44
C PHE A 470 13.96 19.61 -4.85
N CYS A 471 14.94 20.52 -4.97
CA CYS A 471 15.34 21.09 -6.25
C CYS A 471 16.03 20.06 -7.16
N VAL A 472 17.06 19.39 -6.66
CA VAL A 472 17.85 18.42 -7.43
C VAL A 472 17.10 17.11 -7.69
N THR A 473 16.11 16.75 -6.87
CA THR A 473 15.26 15.57 -7.13
C THR A 473 14.04 15.90 -7.98
N GLY A 474 13.46 17.09 -7.83
CA GLY A 474 12.26 17.51 -8.55
C GLY A 474 12.54 18.11 -9.93
N ALA A 475 13.72 18.71 -10.15
CA ALA A 475 14.16 19.20 -11.45
C ALA A 475 15.67 18.95 -11.67
N PRO A 476 16.09 17.67 -11.83
CA PRO A 476 17.50 17.28 -11.94
C PRO A 476 18.21 17.78 -13.20
N ARG A 477 17.49 18.32 -14.19
CA ARG A 477 18.08 18.98 -15.37
C ARG A 477 18.22 20.49 -15.20
N VAL A 478 17.48 21.07 -14.25
CA VAL A 478 17.55 22.50 -13.92
C VAL A 478 18.57 22.72 -12.81
N PHE A 479 18.57 21.88 -11.77
CA PHE A 479 19.50 21.95 -10.64
C PHE A 479 20.41 20.72 -10.66
N LEU A 480 21.63 20.88 -11.16
CA LEU A 480 22.61 19.81 -11.26
C LEU A 480 23.33 19.64 -9.92
N ALA A 481 23.11 18.51 -9.27
CA ALA A 481 23.88 18.17 -8.07
C ALA A 481 25.35 17.89 -8.44
N ASN A 482 26.28 18.41 -7.64
CA ASN A 482 27.73 18.14 -7.74
C ASN A 482 28.37 18.57 -9.08
N ALA A 483 27.81 19.54 -9.79
CA ALA A 483 28.41 20.06 -11.01
C ALA A 483 29.70 20.85 -10.71
N GLN A 484 30.73 20.67 -11.54
CA GLN A 484 31.99 21.43 -11.48
C GLN A 484 31.92 22.79 -12.21
N GLY A 485 30.72 23.19 -12.67
CA GLY A 485 30.46 24.40 -13.47
C GLY A 485 29.08 25.00 -13.16
N PRO A 486 28.44 25.71 -14.11
CA PRO A 486 27.07 26.18 -13.93
C PRO A 486 26.18 25.02 -13.51
N TRP A 487 25.42 25.21 -12.44
CA TRP A 487 24.63 24.15 -11.82
C TRP A 487 23.12 24.46 -11.84
N ILE A 488 22.75 25.67 -12.24
CA ILE A 488 21.36 26.12 -12.45
C ILE A 488 21.15 26.37 -13.94
N HIS A 489 20.14 25.72 -14.53
CA HIS A 489 19.77 25.84 -15.95
C HIS A 489 18.26 26.08 -16.09
N PRO A 490 17.79 27.35 -15.99
CA PRO A 490 16.36 27.64 -15.94
C PRO A 490 15.59 27.19 -17.19
N ASP A 491 16.22 27.18 -18.36
CA ASP A 491 15.61 26.79 -19.64
C ASP A 491 15.50 25.27 -19.87
N ALA A 492 16.03 24.43 -18.96
CA ALA A 492 16.02 22.97 -19.12
C ALA A 492 14.64 22.33 -18.85
N MET A 493 13.64 23.14 -18.52
CA MET A 493 12.28 22.73 -18.19
C MET A 493 11.29 23.88 -18.46
N PRO A 494 10.00 23.60 -18.78
CA PRO A 494 8.99 24.64 -18.90
C PRO A 494 8.86 25.47 -17.62
N VAL A 495 8.69 26.80 -17.77
CA VAL A 495 8.71 27.78 -16.66
C VAL A 495 7.76 27.44 -15.51
N GLU A 496 6.54 26.97 -15.80
CA GLU A 496 5.57 26.63 -14.76
C GLU A 496 6.07 25.49 -13.85
N ARG A 497 6.78 24.51 -14.41
CA ARG A 497 7.38 23.42 -13.62
C ARG A 497 8.57 23.89 -12.80
N VAL A 498 9.36 24.83 -13.32
CA VAL A 498 10.48 25.44 -12.57
C VAL A 498 9.95 26.21 -11.36
N VAL A 499 8.88 26.98 -11.55
CA VAL A 499 8.19 27.71 -10.48
C VAL A 499 7.67 26.76 -9.41
N GLU A 500 6.96 25.69 -9.76
CA GLU A 500 6.49 24.70 -8.79
C GLU A 500 7.61 24.11 -7.93
N ILE A 501 8.79 23.85 -8.53
CA ILE A 501 9.96 23.34 -7.79
C ILE A 501 10.57 24.41 -6.89
N ALA A 502 10.60 25.68 -7.32
CA ALA A 502 11.01 26.79 -6.45
C ALA A 502 10.09 26.92 -5.22
N HIS A 503 8.78 26.73 -5.39
CA HIS A 503 7.80 26.71 -4.30
C HIS A 503 7.99 25.56 -3.31
N ALA A 504 8.53 24.42 -3.79
CA ALA A 504 8.84 23.27 -2.94
C ALA A 504 10.09 23.47 -2.07
N CYS A 505 10.88 24.55 -2.26
CA CYS A 505 12.05 24.85 -1.43
C CYS A 505 11.63 25.33 -0.02
N PRO A 506 11.79 24.52 1.04
CA PRO A 506 11.22 24.82 2.36
C PRO A 506 11.87 26.03 3.04
N SER A 507 13.14 26.32 2.74
CA SER A 507 13.86 27.44 3.34
C SER A 507 13.75 28.75 2.57
N GLY A 508 13.10 28.71 1.40
CA GLY A 508 13.07 29.84 0.47
C GLY A 508 14.42 30.21 -0.11
N ALA A 509 15.42 29.31 -0.02
CA ALA A 509 16.75 29.53 -0.61
C ALA A 509 16.70 29.61 -2.15
N ILE A 510 15.67 29.04 -2.78
CA ILE A 510 15.38 29.18 -4.20
C ILE A 510 14.16 30.09 -4.34
N GLN A 511 14.34 31.17 -5.10
CA GLN A 511 13.31 32.15 -5.47
C GLN A 511 13.37 32.36 -6.98
N TYR A 512 12.38 33.07 -7.53
CA TYR A 512 12.34 33.36 -8.96
C TYR A 512 11.75 34.72 -9.27
N VAL A 513 12.09 35.24 -10.45
CA VAL A 513 11.45 36.39 -11.09
C VAL A 513 10.99 35.98 -12.48
N ARG A 514 9.69 36.12 -12.77
CA ARG A 514 9.12 35.86 -14.10
C ARG A 514 9.60 36.91 -15.09
N ARG A 515 10.00 36.45 -16.28
CA ARG A 515 10.45 37.30 -17.40
C ARG A 515 9.52 37.23 -18.60
N ASP A 516 8.62 36.25 -18.62
CA ASP A 516 7.60 36.02 -19.63
C ASP A 516 6.30 36.82 -19.41
N GLY A 517 6.27 37.72 -18.42
CA GLY A 517 5.08 38.46 -18.03
C GLY A 517 4.14 37.71 -17.07
N GLY A 518 4.50 36.50 -16.63
CA GLY A 518 3.77 35.78 -15.59
C GLY A 518 3.91 36.40 -14.19
N HIS A 519 3.14 35.89 -13.23
CA HIS A 519 3.15 36.40 -11.86
C HIS A 519 4.34 35.89 -11.04
N ASN A 520 5.01 36.81 -10.33
CA ASN A 520 5.98 36.45 -9.30
C ASN A 520 5.29 35.75 -8.12
N GLU A 521 6.09 35.17 -7.25
CA GLU A 521 5.58 34.58 -6.02
C GLU A 521 4.81 35.60 -5.19
N THR A 522 3.64 35.21 -4.67
CA THR A 522 2.80 36.04 -3.81
C THR A 522 2.73 35.44 -2.40
N PRO A 523 2.36 36.24 -1.38
CA PRO A 523 2.08 35.71 -0.04
C PRO A 523 1.09 34.54 -0.09
N PRO A 524 1.28 33.50 0.75
CA PRO A 524 0.32 32.42 0.87
C PRO A 524 -0.98 32.91 1.54
N PRO A 525 -2.12 32.25 1.30
CA PRO A 525 -3.41 32.61 1.93
C PRO A 525 -3.49 32.21 3.41
N VAL A 526 -2.49 31.51 3.94
CA VAL A 526 -2.40 31.11 5.35
C VAL A 526 -0.93 31.17 5.79
N ASN A 527 -0.69 31.86 6.90
CA ASN A 527 0.59 31.89 7.58
C ASN A 527 0.77 30.63 8.43
N LEU A 528 1.85 29.88 8.20
CA LEU A 528 2.13 28.60 8.84
C LEU A 528 3.52 28.59 9.47
N ALA A 529 3.64 27.91 10.61
CA ALA A 529 4.90 27.45 11.17
C ALA A 529 4.82 25.93 11.41
N ALA A 530 5.39 25.15 10.49
CA ALA A 530 5.45 23.69 10.64
C ALA A 530 6.61 23.26 11.54
N VAL A 531 6.32 22.47 12.57
CA VAL A 531 7.32 21.89 13.47
C VAL A 531 7.83 20.59 12.86
N ARG A 532 9.07 20.56 12.37
CA ARG A 532 9.66 19.36 11.77
C ARG A 532 10.27 18.46 12.85
N GLU A 533 9.98 17.17 12.81
CA GLU A 533 10.59 16.15 13.69
C GLU A 533 12.11 16.28 13.69
N ALA A 534 12.72 16.34 14.87
CA ALA A 534 14.17 16.52 15.06
C ALA A 534 14.80 17.71 14.27
N GLY A 535 13.99 18.64 13.77
CA GLY A 535 14.41 19.62 12.78
C GLY A 535 13.94 21.04 13.06
N PRO A 536 14.11 21.97 12.10
CA PRO A 536 13.77 23.38 12.25
C PRO A 536 12.26 23.64 12.25
N TYR A 537 11.88 24.87 12.57
CA TYR A 537 10.57 25.41 12.21
C TYR A 537 10.59 25.79 10.73
N ALA A 538 9.61 25.35 9.95
CA ALA A 538 9.43 25.77 8.56
C ALA A 538 8.28 26.77 8.47
N PHE A 539 8.62 28.03 8.24
CA PHE A 539 7.70 29.14 8.12
C PHE A 539 7.24 29.33 6.68
N ARG A 540 5.95 29.64 6.51
CA ARG A 540 5.34 30.06 5.25
C ARG A 540 4.42 31.25 5.53
N GLY A 541 4.64 32.41 4.91
CA GLY A 541 3.88 33.65 5.19
C GLY A 541 4.54 34.86 4.56
N ASP A 542 4.00 36.08 4.69
CA ASP A 542 4.75 37.31 4.31
C ASP A 542 5.80 37.65 5.38
N LEU A 543 7.01 37.07 5.25
CA LEU A 543 8.00 37.02 6.34
C LEU A 543 8.89 38.26 6.39
N ARG A 544 8.91 38.89 7.57
CA ARG A 544 9.94 39.87 7.98
C ARG A 544 10.74 39.28 9.14
N ILE A 545 12.05 39.08 8.95
CA ILE A 545 12.93 38.56 10.00
C ILE A 545 13.93 39.65 10.36
N ASP A 546 13.94 40.05 11.64
CA ASP A 546 14.80 41.12 12.14
C ASP A 546 14.69 42.41 11.29
N GLY A 547 13.44 42.83 11.04
CA GLY A 547 13.12 44.00 10.20
C GLY A 547 13.30 43.80 8.69
N SER A 548 13.94 42.73 8.23
CA SER A 548 14.23 42.48 6.82
C SER A 548 13.20 41.58 6.16
N ALA A 549 12.67 41.97 4.99
CA ALA A 549 11.79 41.09 4.20
C ALA A 549 12.62 39.96 3.57
N VAL A 550 12.26 38.70 3.85
CA VAL A 550 13.03 37.52 3.40
C VAL A 550 12.29 36.65 2.37
N GLY A 551 11.13 37.11 1.90
CA GLY A 551 10.23 36.37 1.01
C GLY A 551 9.26 35.50 1.80
N PHE A 552 8.72 34.45 1.17
CA PHE A 552 7.53 33.77 1.71
C PHE A 552 7.78 32.45 2.44
N ARG A 553 9.05 32.01 2.53
CA ARG A 553 9.45 30.75 3.17
C ARG A 553 10.77 30.91 3.89
N ALA A 554 10.89 30.33 5.09
CA ALA A 554 12.15 30.28 5.83
C ALA A 554 12.20 29.08 6.77
N THR A 555 13.38 28.53 7.00
CA THR A 555 13.60 27.51 8.04
C THR A 555 14.42 28.07 9.17
N LEU A 556 13.86 28.11 10.38
CA LEU A 556 14.48 28.70 11.56
C LEU A 556 14.93 27.65 12.57
N CYS A 557 16.10 27.89 13.17
CA CYS A 557 16.76 26.97 14.08
C CYS A 557 15.90 26.69 15.32
N ARG A 558 15.72 25.40 15.64
CA ARG A 558 15.02 24.91 16.83
C ARG A 558 15.96 24.23 17.85
N CYS A 559 17.16 23.87 17.40
CA CYS A 559 18.10 23.03 18.15
C CYS A 559 19.16 23.80 18.95
N GLY A 560 19.32 25.10 18.72
CA GLY A 560 20.34 25.93 19.35
C GLY A 560 21.75 25.81 18.75
N ALA A 561 22.01 24.86 17.85
CA ALA A 561 23.37 24.60 17.35
C ALA A 561 23.72 25.26 16.01
N SER A 562 22.77 25.83 15.27
CA SER A 562 23.04 26.47 13.97
C SER A 562 24.14 27.53 14.08
N ALA A 563 25.10 27.56 13.15
CA ALA A 563 26.08 28.64 13.01
C ALA A 563 25.51 29.85 12.27
N ASN A 564 24.33 29.71 11.63
CA ASN A 564 23.67 30.75 10.86
C ASN A 564 22.36 31.22 11.51
N LYS A 565 22.30 31.32 12.84
CA LYS A 565 21.08 31.73 13.56
C LYS A 565 20.60 33.12 13.09
N PRO A 566 19.28 33.36 12.99
CA PRO A 566 18.18 32.48 13.40
C PRO A 566 17.86 31.36 12.40
N PHE A 567 18.51 31.31 11.23
CA PHE A 567 18.26 30.30 10.22
C PHE A 567 18.80 28.93 10.63
N CYS A 568 18.20 27.89 10.09
CA CYS A 568 18.73 26.53 10.18
C CYS A 568 19.80 26.32 9.10
N ASP A 569 20.92 25.72 9.48
CA ASP A 569 22.01 25.32 8.58
C ASP A 569 22.21 23.78 8.51
N GLY A 570 21.33 23.02 9.15
CA GLY A 570 21.44 21.56 9.24
C GLY A 570 22.24 21.02 10.43
N SER A 571 22.83 21.87 11.29
CA SER A 571 23.64 21.45 12.46
C SER A 571 22.91 20.49 13.41
N HIS A 572 21.57 20.49 13.40
CA HIS A 572 20.74 19.57 14.17
C HIS A 572 21.01 18.08 13.86
N HIS A 573 21.46 17.74 12.65
CA HIS A 573 21.90 16.40 12.31
C HIS A 573 23.21 16.02 13.01
N ALA A 574 24.20 16.92 12.97
CA ALA A 574 25.52 16.66 13.54
C ALA A 574 25.47 16.53 15.07
N ILE A 575 24.61 17.29 15.73
CA ILE A 575 24.45 17.23 17.19
C ILE A 575 23.41 16.20 17.66
N GLY A 576 22.79 15.44 16.75
CA GLY A 576 21.77 14.46 17.09
C GLY A 576 20.57 15.06 17.83
N PHE A 577 20.10 16.24 17.40
CA PHE A 577 19.01 16.93 18.08
C PHE A 577 17.72 16.10 18.05
N THR A 578 17.19 15.79 19.22
CA THR A 578 15.94 15.03 19.37
C THR A 578 14.85 15.93 19.94
N ALA A 579 13.78 16.16 19.17
CA ALA A 579 12.59 16.85 19.64
C ALA A 579 11.40 16.55 18.71
N THR A 580 10.27 16.18 19.31
CA THR A 580 9.04 15.87 18.58
C THR A 580 8.63 17.01 17.63
N GLY A 581 8.20 16.63 16.43
CA GLY A 581 7.49 17.44 15.44
C GLY A 581 5.97 17.33 15.58
N GLU A 582 5.50 16.53 16.54
CA GLU A 582 4.09 16.23 16.81
C GLU A 582 3.68 16.67 18.24
N PRO A 583 3.90 17.94 18.64
CA PRO A 583 3.49 18.40 19.96
C PRO A 583 1.96 18.31 20.14
N PRO A 584 1.45 18.20 21.38
CA PRO A 584 0.02 18.19 21.66
C PRO A 584 -0.68 19.43 21.11
N THR A 585 -1.93 19.28 20.67
CA THR A 585 -2.78 20.41 20.25
C THR A 585 -3.20 21.19 21.50
N LEU A 586 -3.00 22.51 21.46
CA LEU A 586 -3.54 23.44 22.44
C LEU A 586 -4.95 23.84 22.02
N ASP A 587 -5.78 24.24 22.98
CA ASP A 587 -7.06 24.86 22.67
C ASP A 587 -6.84 26.11 21.80
N ALA A 588 -7.35 26.09 20.58
CA ALA A 588 -6.91 26.96 19.50
C ALA A 588 -8.12 27.45 18.68
N PRO A 589 -8.83 28.49 19.15
CA PRO A 589 -9.94 29.07 18.40
C PRO A 589 -9.47 29.53 17.02
N ALA A 590 -10.41 29.58 16.06
CA ALA A 590 -10.10 30.04 14.72
C ALA A 590 -9.66 31.51 14.72
N LEU A 591 -8.66 31.84 13.91
CA LEU A 591 -8.27 33.24 13.66
C LEU A 591 -9.29 33.91 12.74
N ALA A 592 -9.63 35.16 13.02
CA ALA A 592 -10.51 35.96 12.16
C ALA A 592 -9.88 36.22 10.77
N GLN A 593 -8.54 36.34 10.73
CA GLN A 593 -7.74 36.45 9.52
C GLN A 593 -6.57 35.46 9.63
N ARG A 594 -6.26 34.76 8.53
CA ARG A 594 -5.24 33.68 8.52
C ARG A 594 -3.97 34.04 7.76
N ASP A 595 -4.00 35.14 7.02
CA ASP A 595 -2.90 35.71 6.24
C ASP A 595 -2.43 37.05 6.83
N GLY A 596 -1.60 37.76 6.07
CA GLY A 596 -1.02 39.05 6.44
C GLY A 596 0.47 38.95 6.79
N PRO A 597 1.10 40.08 7.14
CA PRO A 597 2.50 40.13 7.56
C PRO A 597 2.79 39.22 8.75
N LEU A 598 3.92 38.52 8.71
CA LEU A 598 4.42 37.70 9.81
C LEU A 598 5.85 38.14 10.16
N THR A 599 6.00 38.78 11.32
CA THR A 599 7.27 39.29 11.81
C THR A 599 7.90 38.27 12.77
N VAL A 600 9.19 37.97 12.57
CA VAL A 600 9.99 37.13 13.47
C VAL A 600 11.20 37.91 13.96
N GLU A 601 11.25 38.16 15.26
CA GLU A 601 12.32 38.88 15.96
C GLU A 601 13.08 37.88 16.85
N PRO A 602 14.29 37.45 16.47
CA PRO A 602 15.12 36.62 17.33
C PRO A 602 15.60 37.46 18.52
N GLN A 603 15.18 37.13 19.73
CA GLN A 603 15.69 37.80 20.94
C GLN A 603 17.11 37.33 21.23
N THR A 604 18.06 38.23 21.48
CA THR A 604 19.45 37.89 21.87
C THR A 604 19.46 36.84 22.98
N ASP A 605 20.16 35.73 22.76
CA ASP A 605 20.26 34.59 23.69
C ASP A 605 18.92 33.97 24.11
N GLY A 606 17.84 34.30 23.40
CA GLY A 606 16.45 34.02 23.78
C GLY A 606 15.63 33.29 22.71
N PRO A 607 14.29 33.29 22.80
CA PRO A 607 13.39 32.66 21.82
C PRO A 607 13.29 33.44 20.50
N LEU A 608 12.57 32.85 19.53
CA LEU A 608 12.03 33.60 18.38
C LEU A 608 10.71 34.23 18.81
N GLN A 609 10.62 35.56 18.81
CA GLN A 609 9.38 36.28 19.00
C GLN A 609 8.67 36.43 17.66
N VAL A 610 7.49 35.83 17.53
CA VAL A 610 6.70 35.85 16.30
C VAL A 610 5.46 36.71 16.54
N GLN A 611 5.13 37.60 15.59
CA GLN A 611 3.98 38.49 15.64
C GLN A 611 3.26 38.48 14.29
N GLY A 612 1.93 38.41 14.32
CA GLY A 612 1.05 38.25 13.16
C GLY A 612 0.22 36.96 13.24
N ASN A 613 -0.83 36.88 12.43
CA ASN A 613 -1.71 35.71 12.34
C ASN A 613 -0.88 34.48 11.97
N LEU A 614 -0.92 33.42 12.78
CA LEU A 614 -0.09 32.23 12.58
C LEU A 614 -0.81 30.96 13.01
N GLU A 615 -0.78 29.94 12.16
CA GLU A 615 -1.09 28.57 12.56
C GLU A 615 0.21 27.77 12.73
N ILE A 616 0.45 27.28 13.94
CA ILE A 616 1.52 26.33 14.22
C ILE A 616 0.97 24.94 13.91
N ILE A 617 1.64 24.22 13.03
CA ILE A 617 1.23 22.89 12.60
C ILE A 617 2.34 21.87 12.80
N THR A 618 1.99 20.60 12.82
CA THR A 618 2.95 19.51 12.83
C THR A 618 3.46 19.21 11.42
N GLY A 619 4.46 18.34 11.31
CA GLY A 619 4.95 17.87 10.01
C GLY A 619 3.89 17.16 9.16
N THR A 620 2.86 16.59 9.78
CA THR A 620 1.72 15.92 9.12
C THR A 620 0.57 16.87 8.77
N GLY A 621 0.64 18.14 9.20
CA GLY A 621 -0.37 19.16 8.92
C GLY A 621 -1.44 19.33 10.02
N ARG A 622 -1.34 18.61 11.14
CA ARG A 622 -2.24 18.80 12.29
C ARG A 622 -1.98 20.16 12.95
N VAL A 623 -3.04 20.86 13.33
CA VAL A 623 -2.93 22.15 14.03
C VAL A 623 -2.51 21.93 15.48
N VAL A 624 -1.44 22.62 15.89
CA VAL A 624 -0.91 22.66 17.25
C VAL A 624 -1.48 23.85 17.99
N ALA A 625 -1.43 25.04 17.37
CA ALA A 625 -1.95 26.27 17.96
C ALA A 625 -2.29 27.29 16.86
N ARG A 626 -3.20 28.20 17.18
CA ARG A 626 -3.55 29.36 16.35
C ARG A 626 -3.37 30.62 17.20
N VAL A 627 -2.52 31.53 16.76
CA VAL A 627 -2.06 32.67 17.59
C VAL A 627 -1.82 33.90 16.72
N ASP A 628 -1.91 35.07 17.33
CA ASP A 628 -1.44 36.35 16.76
C ASP A 628 -0.01 36.71 17.21
N SER A 629 0.52 35.97 18.20
CA SER A 629 1.85 36.13 18.76
C SER A 629 2.34 34.85 19.43
N ALA A 630 3.64 34.56 19.32
CA ALA A 630 4.25 33.41 20.00
C ALA A 630 5.72 33.65 20.34
N ARG A 631 6.20 32.96 21.39
CA ARG A 631 7.64 32.82 21.68
C ARG A 631 8.05 31.39 21.44
N LEU A 632 8.72 31.11 20.32
CA LEU A 632 9.15 29.77 19.96
C LEU A 632 10.55 29.45 20.51
N CYS A 633 10.71 28.25 21.05
CA CYS A 633 11.98 27.79 21.58
C CYS A 633 13.00 27.55 20.45
N ARG A 634 14.10 28.31 20.44
CA ARG A 634 15.23 28.06 19.53
C ARG A 634 16.47 27.47 20.17
N CYS A 635 16.53 27.36 21.51
CA CYS A 635 17.70 26.85 22.23
C CYS A 635 17.77 25.32 22.31
N GLY A 636 16.75 24.59 21.84
CA GLY A 636 16.66 23.14 21.98
C GLY A 636 16.37 22.62 23.40
N GLY A 637 16.39 23.47 24.43
CA GLY A 637 16.28 23.05 25.83
C GLY A 637 14.88 23.07 26.46
N SER A 638 13.90 23.76 25.87
CA SER A 638 12.59 23.96 26.51
C SER A 638 11.83 22.67 26.79
N GLN A 639 11.17 22.53 27.93
CA GLN A 639 10.28 21.39 28.20
C GLN A 639 8.88 21.59 27.63
N ASN A 640 8.54 22.82 27.23
CA ASN A 640 7.25 23.18 26.62
C ASN A 640 7.34 23.41 25.09
N LYS A 641 8.24 22.70 24.40
CA LYS A 641 8.40 22.82 22.93
C LYS A 641 7.04 22.58 22.23
N PRO A 642 6.68 23.37 21.22
CA PRO A 642 7.54 24.31 20.48
C PRO A 642 7.70 25.68 21.14
N PHE A 643 7.03 25.96 22.26
CA PHE A 643 7.07 27.24 22.95
C PHE A 643 8.29 27.36 23.86
N CYS A 644 8.65 28.60 24.20
CA CYS A 644 9.71 28.91 25.14
C CYS A 644 9.18 28.91 26.58
N ASP A 645 9.92 28.31 27.51
CA ASP A 645 9.66 28.26 28.95
C ASP A 645 10.78 28.91 29.78
N GLY A 646 11.63 29.74 29.14
CA GLY A 646 12.76 30.40 29.80
C GLY A 646 14.01 29.52 29.99
N THR A 647 14.01 28.26 29.53
CA THR A 647 15.17 27.35 29.70
C THR A 647 16.47 27.89 29.09
N HIS A 648 16.39 28.69 28.02
CA HIS A 648 17.56 29.31 27.38
C HIS A 648 18.45 30.08 28.36
N ALA A 649 17.87 30.81 29.31
CA ALA A 649 18.63 31.57 30.31
C ALA A 649 19.34 30.64 31.31
N ARG A 650 18.67 29.54 31.71
CA ARG A 650 19.20 28.55 32.66
C ARG A 650 20.35 27.74 32.08
N ILE A 651 20.28 27.40 30.79
CA ILE A 651 21.32 26.60 30.11
C ILE A 651 22.41 27.47 29.49
N GLY A 652 22.36 28.80 29.68
CA GLY A 652 23.34 29.73 29.12
C GLY A 652 23.39 29.73 27.60
N PHE A 653 22.24 29.58 26.93
CA PHE A 653 22.17 29.60 25.47
C PHE A 653 22.74 30.91 24.91
N ARG A 654 23.60 30.80 23.89
CA ARG A 654 24.20 31.93 23.15
C ARG A 654 23.85 31.84 21.67
N SER A 655 23.50 32.97 21.05
CA SER A 655 22.95 32.97 19.69
C SER A 655 23.48 34.02 18.75
#